data_AF-A0A9Q1APG2-F1
#
_entry.id   AF-A0A9Q1APG2-F1
#
_cell.length_a   1.000
_cell.length_b   1.000
_cell.length_c   1.000
_cell.angle_alpha   90.00
_cell.angle_beta   90.00
_cell.angle_gamma   90.00
#
_symmetry.space_group_name_H-M   'P 1'
#
loop_
_entity.id
_entity.type
_entity.pdbx_description
1 polymer ?
#
loop_
_entity_poly.entity_id
_entity_poly.type
_entity_poly.pdbx_seq_one_letter_code
_entity_poly.pdbx_strand_id
1 'polypeptide(L)'
;MEFTVLLDSFSSNRNSGNGSPVGNGSPNETDKKRIRWALQSKTFKVEMSFAAKIPMQAIAAALRGQESENSQEALRVLDIILRQHAAKQGCLLVRQSFFHNNPKNYVDLGGGVLGCRGFHSSFRALQGGLSLNMDGSTTTIIQPGPLIDFLIANQNVSNPFQIDWAKAKRTMKNLRIKVSPTNQEYRITGISENSCKEQLFSLKSRAAGGNDAESFDITVYDYFVNHRSIDLRYSGDLPCINVGKPKRPTYIPVELCSLLSLQRYTKALTVLQRSQLVEKSRQKPQEKIRILADVMKSNNYAAEPMLSSCGITISSQFTQVQGRVLPAPKLKAGNGEDVIPRNGRWNFNHKKFFEPCKIENWAVVNFSARCDVRGLVRDLIRLGEMKGILISDPMDVLEENAQSRRAPPLVRVDKMFEQIQTAFPDAPPRFLVCLLPDRKNSDIYGPWKRKNLAEYGIFNQCLAPTRVNDQYILNVLLKINAKLGGLNSLLAMEQSRNIPFVSKVPTIIFGMDVSHGSPGQSDIPSIAAVVSSRNWPLLSRYRASVRSQSPKVEMVDSLFKQTADKKDDSGIVRELLLDYYKSSGQTKPAQIIIFRDGVSESQFNQVLNIELDQINEACKFLDESWSPKFTVIVAQKNHHTKFFQDGSPDNVPPGTVIDNAVCHPQSYDFYMCAHAGMIGTTRPTHYHVLLDEIGFSADDLQELIHSLSYVYQRCTTAISLVAPVRYAHLAATQISQFLKFDDMSETSSSHGGLTSAGQALVPELPELHHNVRSSMFFC
;
A
#
# COMPACT_ATOMS: atom_id res chain seq x y z
N MET A 1 -0.77 -41.92 -13.06
CA MET A 1 -0.46 -42.84 -11.95
C MET A 1 -1.39 -42.48 -10.80
N GLU A 2 -2.19 -43.43 -10.31
CA GLU A 2 -3.05 -43.23 -9.15
C GLU A 2 -2.48 -44.04 -7.98
N PHE A 3 -2.30 -43.41 -6.83
CA PHE A 3 -1.86 -44.09 -5.61
C PHE A 3 -2.49 -43.46 -4.38
N THR A 4 -2.53 -44.25 -3.30
CA THR A 4 -3.12 -43.83 -2.04
C THR A 4 -2.02 -43.46 -1.07
N VAL A 5 -2.11 -42.26 -0.48
CA VAL A 5 -1.17 -41.76 0.52
C VAL A 5 -1.86 -41.74 1.88
N LEU A 6 -1.22 -42.35 2.88
CA LEU A 6 -1.60 -42.24 4.28
C LEU A 6 -0.76 -41.15 4.94
N LEU A 7 -1.42 -40.12 5.46
CA LEU A 7 -0.76 -39.07 6.23
C LEU A 7 -0.64 -39.54 7.69
N ASP A 8 0.56 -40.00 8.07
CA ASP A 8 0.92 -40.19 9.48
C ASP A 8 0.98 -38.81 10.14
N SER A 9 0.24 -38.66 11.23
CA SER A 9 0.28 -37.45 12.03
C SER A 9 1.60 -37.37 12.77
N PHE A 10 2.52 -36.53 12.27
CA PHE A 10 3.80 -36.23 12.93
C PHE A 10 3.60 -35.84 14.41
N SER A 11 4.11 -36.67 15.32
CA SER A 11 4.40 -36.26 16.69
C SER A 11 5.66 -35.39 16.66
N SER A 12 5.61 -34.23 17.29
CA SER A 12 6.78 -33.36 17.44
C SER A 12 7.82 -34.04 18.35
N ASN A 13 8.97 -34.40 17.79
CA ASN A 13 10.15 -34.78 18.55
C ASN A 13 10.59 -33.64 19.49
N ARG A 14 10.31 -33.77 20.79
CA ARG A 14 11.05 -33.11 21.87
C ARG A 14 11.26 -34.11 23.00
N ASN A 15 12.42 -34.76 22.97
CA ASN A 15 13.00 -35.45 24.12
C ASN A 15 13.26 -34.44 25.24
N SER A 16 12.72 -34.71 26.43
CA SER A 16 13.28 -34.26 27.70
C SER A 16 13.52 -35.51 28.54
N GLY A 17 14.79 -35.85 28.72
CA GLY A 17 15.22 -36.95 29.58
C GLY A 17 15.03 -36.62 31.06
N ASN A 18 14.57 -37.60 31.81
CA ASN A 18 15.06 -37.90 33.15
C ASN A 18 14.69 -39.35 33.47
N GLY A 19 15.70 -40.19 33.64
CA GLY A 19 15.55 -41.58 34.05
C GLY A 19 15.66 -41.76 35.56
N SER A 20 14.93 -42.72 36.10
CA SER A 20 15.45 -43.79 36.98
C SER A 20 14.38 -44.87 37.22
N PRO A 21 14.78 -46.12 37.55
CA PRO A 21 14.09 -47.32 37.10
C PRO A 21 13.55 -48.18 38.25
N VAL A 22 12.24 -48.45 38.31
CA VAL A 22 11.71 -49.59 39.08
C VAL A 22 10.38 -50.05 38.47
N GLY A 23 10.28 -51.34 38.15
CA GLY A 23 8.99 -52.03 37.97
C GLY A 23 8.83 -52.81 36.67
N ASN A 24 9.23 -54.08 36.69
CA ASN A 24 8.77 -55.08 35.72
C ASN A 24 7.24 -55.25 35.85
N GLY A 25 6.49 -54.68 34.91
CA GLY A 25 5.06 -54.92 34.76
C GLY A 25 4.68 -54.77 33.30
N SER A 26 4.27 -55.87 32.66
CA SER A 26 3.68 -55.84 31.32
C SER A 26 2.54 -54.83 31.25
N PRO A 27 2.46 -53.98 30.21
CA PRO A 27 1.42 -52.95 30.14
C PRO A 27 0.04 -53.61 30.05
N ASN A 28 -0.86 -53.20 30.94
CA ASN A 28 -2.24 -53.68 30.97
C ASN A 28 -2.97 -53.37 29.65
N GLU A 29 -3.94 -54.20 29.28
CA GLU A 29 -4.78 -54.04 28.08
C GLU A 29 -5.50 -52.67 28.01
N THR A 30 -5.73 -52.05 29.17
CA THR A 30 -6.29 -50.69 29.32
C THR A 30 -5.33 -49.59 28.90
N ASP A 31 -4.01 -49.76 29.11
CA ASP A 31 -2.98 -48.82 28.62
C ASP A 31 -2.77 -48.95 27.10
N LYS A 32 -2.89 -50.17 26.56
CA LYS A 32 -2.94 -50.38 25.10
C LYS A 32 -4.21 -49.80 24.45
N LYS A 33 -5.33 -49.74 25.18
CA LYS A 33 -6.59 -49.12 24.71
C LYS A 33 -6.60 -47.59 24.83
N ARG A 34 -5.88 -46.98 25.79
CA ARG A 34 -5.68 -45.51 25.84
C ARG A 34 -4.83 -44.97 24.70
N ILE A 35 -3.96 -45.79 24.13
CA ILE A 35 -3.13 -45.45 22.95
C ILE A 35 -3.91 -45.63 21.63
N ARG A 36 -5.02 -46.39 21.62
CA ARG A 36 -5.81 -46.69 20.40
C ARG A 36 -6.81 -45.62 19.94
N TRP A 37 -6.96 -44.50 20.65
CA TRP A 37 -7.59 -43.30 20.07
C TRP A 37 -6.57 -42.38 19.37
N ALA A 38 -5.47 -42.97 18.89
CA ALA A 38 -4.57 -42.34 17.95
C ALA A 38 -5.29 -42.12 16.61
N LEU A 39 -5.52 -40.84 16.31
CA LEU A 39 -5.68 -40.20 15.00
C LEU A 39 -6.14 -41.10 13.85
N GLN A 40 -7.35 -40.83 13.34
CA GLN A 40 -7.74 -41.27 12.00
C GLN A 40 -6.70 -40.77 11.00
N SER A 41 -5.86 -41.68 10.51
CA SER A 41 -4.97 -41.45 9.37
C SER A 41 -5.85 -40.98 8.21
N LYS A 42 -5.61 -39.76 7.73
CA LYS A 42 -6.34 -39.26 6.56
C LYS A 42 -5.74 -39.92 5.33
N THR A 43 -6.56 -40.71 4.67
CA THR A 43 -6.24 -41.34 3.39
C THR A 43 -6.55 -40.36 2.26
N PHE A 44 -5.57 -40.07 1.42
CA PHE A 44 -5.74 -39.25 0.22
C PHE A 44 -5.52 -40.11 -1.02
N LYS A 45 -6.45 -40.01 -1.98
CA LYS A 45 -6.21 -40.49 -3.34
C LYS A 45 -5.45 -39.39 -4.09
N VAL A 46 -4.28 -39.74 -4.61
CA VAL A 46 -3.43 -38.83 -5.38
C VAL A 46 -3.35 -39.35 -6.80
N GLU A 47 -3.82 -38.53 -7.74
CA GLU A 47 -3.64 -38.76 -9.16
C GLU A 47 -2.49 -37.86 -9.66
N MET A 48 -1.51 -38.48 -10.29
CA MET A 48 -0.42 -37.78 -10.99
C MET A 48 -0.55 -38.03 -12.49
N SER A 49 -0.79 -36.98 -13.24
CA SER A 49 -0.81 -36.97 -14.70
C SER A 49 0.31 -36.11 -15.25
N PHE A 50 0.91 -36.54 -16.36
CA PHE A 50 1.90 -35.74 -17.06
C PHE A 50 1.18 -34.62 -17.81
N ALA A 51 1.52 -33.35 -17.50
CA ALA A 51 0.91 -32.20 -18.14
C ALA A 51 1.76 -31.67 -19.30
N ALA A 52 3.04 -31.37 -19.05
CA ALA A 52 3.94 -30.81 -20.05
C ALA A 52 5.42 -31.02 -19.68
N LYS A 53 6.30 -30.91 -20.67
CA LYS A 53 7.76 -30.83 -20.48
C LYS A 53 8.20 -29.38 -20.65
N ILE A 54 8.73 -28.78 -19.58
CA ILE A 54 9.23 -27.40 -19.59
C ILE A 54 10.72 -27.41 -19.96
N PRO A 55 11.14 -26.84 -21.10
CA PRO A 55 12.53 -26.87 -21.53
C PRO A 55 13.36 -25.83 -20.79
N MET A 56 14.25 -26.25 -19.88
CA MET A 56 15.14 -25.32 -19.14
C MET A 56 16.08 -24.52 -20.05
N GLN A 57 16.38 -25.03 -21.26
CA GLN A 57 17.16 -24.31 -22.27
C GLN A 57 16.45 -23.02 -22.77
N ALA A 58 15.13 -22.89 -22.55
CA ALA A 58 14.41 -21.65 -22.82
C ALA A 58 14.91 -20.47 -21.97
N ILE A 59 15.54 -20.72 -20.81
CA ILE A 59 16.21 -19.67 -20.04
C ILE A 59 17.34 -19.05 -20.86
N ALA A 60 18.14 -19.87 -21.56
CA ALA A 60 19.22 -19.36 -22.41
C ALA A 60 18.68 -18.49 -23.57
N ALA A 61 17.47 -18.78 -24.06
CA ALA A 61 16.79 -17.93 -25.05
C ALA A 61 16.37 -16.58 -24.42
N ALA A 62 15.77 -16.59 -23.23
CA ALA A 62 15.45 -15.37 -22.50
C ALA A 62 16.68 -14.51 -22.18
N LEU A 63 17.83 -15.12 -21.88
CA LEU A 63 19.09 -14.38 -21.69
C LEU A 63 19.59 -13.69 -22.96
N ARG A 64 19.22 -14.19 -24.15
CA ARG A 64 19.43 -13.51 -25.44
C ARG A 64 18.29 -12.55 -25.80
N GLY A 65 17.36 -12.34 -24.88
CA GLY A 65 16.15 -11.55 -25.03
C GLY A 65 15.03 -12.20 -25.85
N GLN A 66 15.19 -13.45 -26.28
CA GLN A 66 14.15 -14.20 -26.95
C GLN A 66 13.19 -14.77 -25.90
N GLU A 67 12.39 -13.90 -25.29
CA GLU A 67 11.36 -14.34 -24.33
C GLU A 67 10.24 -15.11 -25.04
N SER A 68 9.80 -16.17 -24.38
CA SER A 68 8.66 -16.99 -24.79
C SER A 68 7.90 -17.43 -23.56
N GLU A 69 6.67 -17.93 -23.75
CA GLU A 69 5.91 -18.53 -22.65
C GLU A 69 6.72 -19.65 -21.95
N ASN A 70 7.49 -20.42 -22.72
CA ASN A 70 8.39 -21.45 -22.20
C ASN A 70 9.49 -20.91 -21.28
N SER A 71 10.04 -19.71 -21.55
CA SER A 71 11.07 -19.14 -20.68
C SER A 71 10.49 -18.61 -19.38
N GLN A 72 9.29 -18.03 -19.40
CA GLN A 72 8.58 -17.62 -18.19
C GLN A 72 8.21 -18.81 -17.31
N GLU A 73 7.70 -19.89 -17.91
CA GLU A 73 7.40 -21.13 -17.19
C GLU A 73 8.68 -21.79 -16.64
N ALA A 74 9.82 -21.74 -17.36
CA ALA A 74 11.09 -22.23 -16.85
C ALA A 74 11.59 -21.43 -15.62
N LEU A 75 11.48 -20.10 -15.63
CA LEU A 75 11.79 -19.28 -14.46
C LEU A 75 10.84 -19.58 -13.29
N ARG A 76 9.55 -19.79 -13.58
CA ARG A 76 8.54 -20.16 -12.58
C ARG A 76 8.85 -21.50 -11.91
N VAL A 77 9.38 -22.47 -12.65
CA VAL A 77 9.86 -23.75 -12.08
C VAL A 77 10.95 -23.50 -11.04
N LEU A 78 11.95 -22.65 -11.35
CA LEU A 78 13.02 -22.33 -10.40
C LEU A 78 12.49 -21.63 -9.14
N ASP A 79 11.55 -20.69 -9.30
CA ASP A 79 10.88 -20.03 -8.18
C ASP A 79 10.07 -21.02 -7.30
N ILE A 80 9.42 -22.01 -7.92
CA ILE A 80 8.72 -23.07 -7.18
C ILE A 80 9.69 -23.90 -6.34
N ILE A 81 10.91 -24.18 -6.84
CA ILE A 81 11.94 -24.90 -6.08
C ILE A 81 12.34 -24.09 -4.82
N LEU A 82 12.59 -22.78 -4.95
CA LEU A 82 12.89 -21.92 -3.79
C LEU A 82 11.76 -21.93 -2.77
N ARG A 83 10.51 -21.84 -3.24
CA ARG A 83 9.33 -21.88 -2.38
C ARG A 83 9.18 -23.22 -1.67
N GLN A 84 9.44 -24.33 -2.34
CA GLN A 84 9.40 -25.67 -1.75
C GLN A 84 10.51 -25.86 -0.71
N HIS A 85 11.71 -25.35 -0.98
CA HIS A 85 12.82 -25.35 -0.03
C HIS A 85 12.43 -24.62 1.27
N ALA A 86 11.86 -23.42 1.17
CA ALA A 86 11.38 -22.67 2.34
C ALA A 86 10.22 -23.38 3.07
N ALA A 87 9.32 -24.04 2.33
CA ALA A 87 8.22 -24.81 2.91
C ALA A 87 8.72 -25.97 3.80
N LYS A 88 9.74 -26.71 3.34
CA LYS A 88 10.37 -27.79 4.11
C LYS A 88 10.99 -27.31 5.42
N GLN A 89 11.41 -26.04 5.49
CA GLN A 89 11.95 -25.42 6.69
C GLN A 89 10.87 -24.87 7.65
N GLY A 90 9.58 -25.07 7.35
CA GLY A 90 8.48 -24.58 8.19
C GLY A 90 8.26 -23.07 8.12
N CYS A 91 8.69 -22.42 7.03
CA CYS A 91 8.46 -20.99 6.82
C CYS A 91 6.98 -20.69 6.55
N LEU A 92 6.54 -19.52 7.01
CA LEU A 92 5.34 -18.89 6.46
C LEU A 92 5.67 -18.35 5.06
N LEU A 93 4.89 -18.78 4.07
CA LEU A 93 5.05 -18.39 2.68
C LEU A 93 4.02 -17.31 2.32
N VAL A 94 4.49 -16.16 1.84
CA VAL A 94 3.64 -15.08 1.34
C VAL A 94 4.13 -14.68 -0.05
N ARG A 95 3.47 -15.18 -1.09
CA ARG A 95 3.96 -15.08 -2.48
C ARG A 95 5.39 -15.66 -2.55
N GLN A 96 6.36 -14.85 -2.98
CA GLN A 96 7.79 -15.20 -3.03
C GLN A 96 8.59 -14.68 -1.83
N SER A 97 7.91 -14.33 -0.73
CA SER A 97 8.54 -13.99 0.55
C SER A 97 8.39 -15.13 1.57
N PHE A 98 9.47 -15.39 2.31
CA PHE A 98 9.59 -16.49 3.25
C PHE A 98 9.93 -15.98 4.66
N PHE A 99 9.22 -16.47 5.66
CA PHE A 99 9.30 -15.99 7.05
C PHE A 99 9.49 -17.15 8.03
N HIS A 100 10.66 -17.24 8.65
CA HIS A 100 10.99 -18.31 9.61
C HIS A 100 10.32 -18.12 10.97
N ASN A 101 9.97 -19.22 11.64
CA ASN A 101 9.45 -19.22 13.01
C ASN A 101 10.59 -19.03 14.03
N ASN A 102 11.24 -17.87 14.02
CA ASN A 102 12.34 -17.56 14.93
C ASN A 102 11.99 -16.30 15.74
N PRO A 103 11.89 -16.37 17.07
CA PRO A 103 11.64 -15.20 17.92
C PRO A 103 12.59 -14.02 17.68
N LYS A 104 13.84 -14.27 17.24
CA LYS A 104 14.79 -13.21 16.88
C LYS A 104 14.35 -12.36 15.68
N ASN A 105 13.47 -12.88 14.84
CA ASN A 105 12.91 -12.18 13.68
C ASN A 105 11.64 -11.41 14.02
N TYR A 106 11.14 -11.51 15.26
CA TYR A 106 9.90 -10.88 15.69
C TYR A 106 10.14 -9.51 16.30
N VAL A 107 9.18 -8.64 16.06
CA VAL A 107 9.22 -7.24 16.45
C VAL A 107 7.84 -6.87 16.97
N ASP A 108 7.72 -6.51 18.25
CA ASP A 108 6.43 -6.13 18.81
C ASP A 108 5.91 -4.82 18.22
N LEU A 109 4.65 -4.80 17.76
CA LEU A 109 3.95 -3.63 17.24
C LEU A 109 2.82 -3.15 18.18
N GLY A 110 2.61 -3.84 19.30
CA GLY A 110 1.53 -3.59 20.24
C GLY A 110 0.19 -4.19 19.81
N GLY A 111 -0.71 -4.35 20.78
CA GLY A 111 -2.06 -4.89 20.54
C GLY A 111 -2.10 -6.36 20.12
N GLY A 112 -1.12 -7.16 20.55
CA GLY A 112 -1.00 -8.58 20.20
C GLY A 112 -0.56 -8.84 18.75
N VAL A 113 -0.02 -7.83 18.06
CA VAL A 113 0.46 -7.93 16.68
C VAL A 113 1.98 -7.80 16.65
N LEU A 114 2.65 -8.71 15.94
CA LEU A 114 4.09 -8.71 15.76
C LEU A 114 4.44 -8.47 14.27
N GLY A 115 5.51 -7.74 14.01
CA GLY A 115 6.23 -7.78 12.75
C GLY A 115 7.15 -8.99 12.71
N CYS A 116 7.12 -9.74 11.61
CA CYS A 116 7.98 -10.89 11.36
C CYS A 116 8.88 -10.58 10.16
N ARG A 117 10.18 -10.50 10.40
CA ARG A 117 11.21 -10.28 9.38
C ARG A 117 11.47 -11.57 8.61
N GLY A 118 11.63 -11.44 7.30
CA GLY A 118 11.93 -12.51 6.37
C GLY A 118 12.60 -11.94 5.13
N PHE A 119 12.53 -12.67 4.02
CA PHE A 119 13.16 -12.26 2.78
C PHE A 119 12.30 -12.64 1.57
N HIS A 120 12.38 -11.84 0.53
CA HIS A 120 11.92 -12.15 -0.82
C HIS A 120 13.03 -12.85 -1.59
N SER A 121 12.67 -13.79 -2.46
CA SER A 121 13.61 -14.43 -3.38
C SER A 121 12.91 -14.80 -4.69
N SER A 122 13.46 -14.39 -5.84
CA SER A 122 12.93 -14.74 -7.16
C SER A 122 14.02 -14.73 -8.24
N PHE A 123 13.97 -15.63 -9.21
CA PHE A 123 14.85 -15.63 -10.37
C PHE A 123 14.42 -14.60 -11.42
N ARG A 124 15.39 -13.97 -12.08
CA ARG A 124 15.20 -13.05 -13.21
C ARG A 124 16.22 -13.30 -14.30
N ALA A 125 15.79 -13.28 -15.56
CA ALA A 125 16.67 -13.27 -16.73
C ALA A 125 17.00 -11.81 -17.08
N LEU A 126 18.27 -11.44 -16.96
CA LEU A 126 18.75 -10.06 -17.14
C LEU A 126 19.91 -10.05 -18.15
N GLN A 127 20.31 -8.86 -18.63
CA GLN A 127 21.44 -8.69 -19.55
C GLN A 127 22.74 -9.36 -19.05
N GLY A 128 22.98 -9.32 -17.74
CA GLY A 128 24.13 -9.91 -17.06
C GLY A 128 24.00 -11.41 -16.76
N GLY A 129 22.93 -12.07 -17.20
CA GLY A 129 22.67 -13.48 -16.97
C GLY A 129 21.48 -13.75 -16.04
N LEU A 130 21.34 -15.02 -15.65
CA LEU A 130 20.30 -15.44 -14.70
C LEU A 130 20.67 -14.99 -13.29
N SER A 131 19.82 -14.17 -12.68
CA SER A 131 20.05 -13.57 -11.36
C SER A 131 19.02 -14.02 -10.33
N LEU A 132 19.47 -14.34 -9.12
CA LEU A 132 18.61 -14.51 -7.96
C LEU A 132 18.43 -13.16 -7.26
N ASN A 133 17.25 -12.55 -7.38
CA ASN A 133 16.93 -11.29 -6.72
C ASN A 133 16.42 -11.55 -5.30
N MET A 134 17.16 -11.08 -4.29
CA MET A 134 16.79 -11.20 -2.87
C MET A 134 16.63 -9.84 -2.20
N ASP A 135 15.60 -9.69 -1.36
CA ASP A 135 15.33 -8.45 -0.61
C ASP A 135 14.80 -8.75 0.79
N GLY A 136 15.07 -7.88 1.76
CA GLY A 136 14.48 -7.97 3.09
C GLY A 136 12.97 -7.70 3.04
N SER A 137 12.18 -8.53 3.71
CA SER A 137 10.72 -8.41 3.76
C SER A 137 10.23 -8.44 5.20
N THR A 138 9.11 -7.80 5.50
CA THR A 138 8.48 -7.86 6.82
C THR A 138 6.98 -8.02 6.65
N THR A 139 6.40 -9.02 7.31
CA THR A 139 4.96 -9.24 7.34
C THR A 139 4.44 -9.12 8.76
N THR A 140 3.13 -8.93 8.92
CA THR A 140 2.49 -8.87 10.23
C THR A 140 1.92 -10.22 10.59
N ILE A 141 2.26 -10.70 11.79
CA ILE A 141 1.74 -11.93 12.37
C ILE A 141 1.06 -11.64 13.70
N ILE A 142 0.24 -12.58 14.13
CA ILE A 142 -0.40 -12.57 15.45
C ILE A 142 0.58 -13.12 16.47
N GLN A 143 0.61 -12.51 17.65
CA GLN A 143 1.40 -13.01 18.77
C GLN A 143 0.91 -14.42 19.16
N PRO A 144 1.76 -15.45 19.11
CA PRO A 144 1.39 -16.78 19.59
C PRO A 144 1.28 -16.78 21.12
N GLY A 145 0.46 -17.68 21.66
CA GLY A 145 0.22 -17.76 23.11
C GLY A 145 -1.28 -17.87 23.45
N PRO A 146 -1.67 -17.70 24.72
CA PRO A 146 -3.06 -17.77 25.13
C PRO A 146 -3.97 -16.85 24.30
N LEU A 147 -5.10 -17.36 23.84
CA LEU A 147 -6.04 -16.60 23.01
C LEU A 147 -6.57 -15.37 23.74
N ILE A 148 -6.78 -15.49 25.05
CA ILE A 148 -7.32 -14.40 25.87
C ILE A 148 -6.36 -13.21 25.93
N ASP A 149 -5.05 -13.45 26.08
CA ASP A 149 -4.03 -12.39 26.19
C ASP A 149 -3.99 -11.56 24.91
N PHE A 150 -4.09 -12.23 23.76
CA PHE A 150 -4.20 -11.55 22.47
C PHE A 150 -5.45 -10.66 22.41
N LEU A 151 -6.61 -11.15 22.86
CA LEU A 151 -7.85 -10.37 22.84
C LEU A 151 -7.79 -9.15 23.77
N ILE A 152 -7.24 -9.32 24.97
CA ILE A 152 -7.02 -8.25 25.95
C ILE A 152 -6.12 -7.18 25.34
N ALA A 153 -4.97 -7.57 24.78
CA ALA A 153 -4.04 -6.65 24.14
C ALA A 153 -4.66 -5.96 22.92
N ASN A 154 -5.33 -6.71 22.04
CA ASN A 154 -5.90 -6.19 20.79
C ASN A 154 -7.03 -5.19 21.00
N GLN A 155 -7.81 -5.36 22.07
CA GLN A 155 -8.90 -4.45 22.43
C GLN A 155 -8.50 -3.39 23.44
N ASN A 156 -7.27 -3.46 23.99
CA ASN A 156 -6.75 -2.54 25.00
C ASN A 156 -7.65 -2.48 26.25
N VAL A 157 -8.06 -3.66 26.73
CA VAL A 157 -8.85 -3.83 27.96
C VAL A 157 -7.98 -4.39 29.08
N SER A 158 -8.42 -4.31 30.34
CA SER A 158 -7.61 -4.75 31.49
C SER A 158 -7.94 -6.17 31.96
N ASN A 159 -9.13 -6.69 31.63
CA ASN A 159 -9.57 -8.02 32.05
C ASN A 159 -10.44 -8.71 30.99
N PRO A 160 -10.59 -10.06 31.04
CA PRO A 160 -11.40 -10.84 30.11
C PRO A 160 -12.87 -10.40 29.98
N PHE A 161 -13.48 -9.90 31.06
CA PHE A 161 -14.91 -9.58 31.11
C PHE A 161 -15.26 -8.25 30.40
N GLN A 162 -14.25 -7.42 30.11
CA GLN A 162 -14.41 -6.18 29.34
C GLN A 162 -14.28 -6.38 27.82
N ILE A 163 -14.03 -7.61 27.36
CA ILE A 163 -13.86 -7.91 25.94
C ILE A 163 -15.18 -7.71 25.20
N ASP A 164 -15.16 -6.88 24.15
CA ASP A 164 -16.24 -6.85 23.16
C ASP A 164 -16.14 -8.10 22.28
N TRP A 165 -17.01 -9.07 22.55
CA TRP A 165 -17.05 -10.34 21.84
C TRP A 165 -17.51 -10.23 20.39
N ALA A 166 -18.29 -9.19 20.03
CA ALA A 166 -18.65 -8.93 18.63
C ALA A 166 -17.43 -8.47 17.81
N LYS A 167 -16.56 -7.65 18.42
CA LYS A 167 -15.26 -7.29 17.85
C LYS A 167 -14.27 -8.47 17.85
N ALA A 168 -14.26 -9.27 18.92
CA ALA A 168 -13.41 -10.46 19.01
C ALA A 168 -13.74 -11.49 17.92
N LYS A 169 -15.02 -11.77 17.68
CA LYS A 169 -15.52 -12.68 16.63
C LYS A 169 -14.98 -12.31 15.25
N ARG A 170 -14.96 -11.01 14.91
CA ARG A 170 -14.43 -10.51 13.63
C ARG A 170 -12.91 -10.63 13.51
N THR A 171 -12.21 -10.51 14.64
CA THR A 171 -10.74 -10.56 14.72
C THR A 171 -10.21 -11.98 14.67
N MET A 172 -10.89 -12.92 15.35
CA MET A 172 -10.50 -14.33 15.44
C MET A 172 -10.91 -15.19 14.24
N LYS A 173 -11.71 -14.66 13.32
CA LYS A 173 -12.22 -15.39 12.16
C LYS A 173 -11.06 -16.04 11.39
N ASN A 174 -11.13 -17.35 11.18
CA ASN A 174 -10.15 -18.19 10.48
C ASN A 174 -8.79 -18.34 11.17
N LEU A 175 -8.60 -17.85 12.40
CA LEU A 175 -7.39 -18.13 13.17
C LEU A 175 -7.36 -19.59 13.58
N ARG A 176 -6.15 -20.11 13.76
CA ARG A 176 -5.87 -21.45 14.24
C ARG A 176 -5.41 -21.41 15.69
N ILE A 177 -5.91 -22.34 16.47
CA ILE A 177 -5.60 -22.51 17.87
C ILE A 177 -5.17 -23.93 18.15
N LYS A 178 -4.37 -24.10 19.19
CA LYS A 178 -4.04 -25.34 19.84
C LYS A 178 -4.83 -25.43 21.14
N VAL A 179 -5.44 -26.57 21.42
CA VAL A 179 -6.27 -26.78 22.61
C VAL A 179 -5.52 -27.59 23.65
N SER A 180 -5.47 -27.11 24.89
CA SER A 180 -4.92 -27.83 26.05
C SER A 180 -6.00 -28.70 26.71
N PRO A 181 -5.70 -29.93 27.19
CA PRO A 181 -4.41 -30.63 27.16
C PRO A 181 -4.20 -31.50 25.91
N THR A 182 -5.19 -31.61 25.01
CA THR A 182 -5.15 -32.56 23.87
C THR A 182 -4.08 -32.22 22.83
N ASN A 183 -3.55 -30.99 22.85
CA ASN A 183 -2.59 -30.44 21.89
C ASN A 183 -3.10 -30.46 20.43
N GLN A 184 -4.40 -30.64 20.23
CA GLN A 184 -5.01 -30.67 18.90
C GLN A 184 -5.15 -29.26 18.33
N GLU A 185 -4.92 -29.14 17.02
CA GLU A 185 -5.05 -27.88 16.29
C GLU A 185 -6.41 -27.77 15.61
N TYR A 186 -7.03 -26.60 15.75
CA TYR A 186 -8.33 -26.29 15.19
C TYR A 186 -8.34 -24.92 14.53
N ARG A 187 -9.15 -24.77 13.49
CA ARG A 187 -9.52 -23.45 12.95
C ARG A 187 -10.77 -22.95 13.66
N ILE A 188 -10.73 -21.73 14.17
CA ILE A 188 -11.87 -21.05 14.78
C ILE A 188 -12.93 -20.79 13.71
N THR A 189 -14.16 -21.25 13.97
CA THR A 189 -15.32 -21.02 13.11
C THR A 189 -16.26 -19.97 13.69
N GLY A 190 -16.23 -19.73 15.00
CA GLY A 190 -17.05 -18.72 15.65
C GLY A 190 -16.88 -18.70 17.17
N ILE A 191 -17.89 -18.13 17.84
CA ILE A 191 -18.05 -18.12 19.29
C ILE A 191 -19.48 -18.54 19.63
N SER A 192 -19.70 -19.11 20.81
CA SER A 192 -21.05 -19.40 21.29
C SER A 192 -21.83 -18.12 21.60
N GLU A 193 -23.16 -18.24 21.60
CA GLU A 193 -24.06 -17.16 22.04
C GLU A 193 -24.15 -17.10 23.56
N ASN A 194 -24.14 -18.27 24.21
CA ASN A 194 -24.22 -18.41 25.66
C ASN A 194 -22.83 -18.56 26.30
N SER A 195 -22.77 -18.33 27.62
CA SER A 195 -21.58 -18.57 28.45
C SER A 195 -21.24 -20.07 28.57
N CYS A 196 -20.03 -20.42 29.02
CA CYS A 196 -19.67 -21.85 29.23
C CYS A 196 -20.61 -22.56 30.23
N LYS A 197 -21.13 -21.85 31.23
CA LYS A 197 -22.10 -22.37 32.21
C LYS A 197 -23.49 -22.65 31.64
N GLU A 198 -23.86 -21.97 30.55
CA GLU A 198 -25.20 -22.07 29.93
C GLU A 198 -25.17 -22.78 28.57
N GLN A 199 -24.00 -22.89 27.94
CA GLN A 199 -23.85 -23.50 26.63
C GLN A 199 -23.96 -25.02 26.75
N LEU A 200 -25.06 -25.57 26.24
CA LEU A 200 -25.32 -27.01 26.20
C LEU A 200 -24.73 -27.67 24.94
N PHE A 201 -24.37 -28.95 25.06
CA PHE A 201 -24.14 -29.85 23.93
C PHE A 201 -24.50 -31.30 24.30
N SER A 202 -24.90 -32.08 23.31
CA SER A 202 -25.29 -33.49 23.53
C SER A 202 -24.05 -34.39 23.61
N LEU A 203 -23.82 -34.98 24.78
CA LEU A 203 -22.77 -35.96 25.03
C LEU A 203 -23.33 -37.38 24.90
N LYS A 204 -22.69 -38.21 24.07
CA LYS A 204 -23.04 -39.63 23.96
C LYS A 204 -22.32 -40.42 25.05
N SER A 205 -23.08 -41.02 25.96
CA SER A 205 -22.53 -42.01 26.89
C SER A 205 -22.49 -43.38 26.21
N ARG A 206 -21.43 -44.16 26.46
CA ARG A 206 -21.47 -45.60 26.18
C ARG A 206 -21.97 -46.28 27.44
N ALA A 207 -23.19 -46.77 27.43
CA ALA A 207 -23.66 -47.69 28.46
C ALA A 207 -22.74 -48.92 28.47
N ALA A 208 -22.33 -49.35 29.67
CA ALA A 208 -21.63 -50.62 29.83
C ALA A 208 -22.63 -51.75 29.51
N GLY A 209 -22.59 -52.26 28.27
CA GLY A 209 -23.27 -53.50 27.89
C GLY A 209 -24.50 -53.40 26.97
N GLY A 210 -24.69 -52.35 26.18
CA GLY A 210 -25.79 -52.30 25.20
C GLY A 210 -25.52 -51.39 24.01
N ASN A 211 -26.05 -51.75 22.83
CA ASN A 211 -25.80 -51.08 21.53
C ASN A 211 -26.43 -49.69 21.38
N ASP A 212 -27.20 -49.20 22.36
CA ASP A 212 -27.83 -47.88 22.30
C ASP A 212 -27.02 -46.85 23.10
N ALA A 213 -26.45 -45.89 22.37
CA ALA A 213 -25.76 -44.75 22.96
C ALA A 213 -26.79 -43.69 23.38
N GLU A 214 -27.15 -43.65 24.66
CA GLU A 214 -27.94 -42.56 25.21
C GLU A 214 -27.16 -41.24 25.11
N SER A 215 -27.81 -40.24 24.52
CA SER A 215 -27.31 -38.86 24.47
C SER A 215 -28.03 -38.02 25.50
N PHE A 216 -27.27 -37.38 26.38
CA PHE A 216 -27.81 -36.40 27.33
C PHE A 216 -27.13 -35.05 27.08
N ASP A 217 -27.84 -33.97 27.40
CA ASP A 217 -27.31 -32.61 27.29
C ASP A 217 -26.57 -32.23 28.56
N ILE A 218 -25.37 -31.67 28.39
CA ILE A 218 -24.52 -31.19 29.47
C ILE A 218 -23.94 -29.83 29.09
N THR A 219 -23.70 -28.97 30.09
CA THR A 219 -23.05 -27.69 29.87
C THR A 219 -21.57 -27.90 29.53
N VAL A 220 -20.98 -26.96 28.77
CA VAL A 220 -19.54 -27.00 28.49
C VAL A 220 -18.74 -26.91 29.80
N TYR A 221 -19.16 -26.08 30.74
CA TYR A 221 -18.50 -25.96 32.04
C TYR A 221 -18.49 -27.29 32.82
N ASP A 222 -19.65 -27.93 33.00
CA ASP A 222 -19.75 -29.19 33.75
C ASP A 222 -18.99 -30.32 33.06
N TYR A 223 -18.95 -30.33 31.73
CA TYR A 223 -18.15 -31.30 30.99
C TYR A 223 -16.65 -31.17 31.30
N PHE A 224 -16.10 -29.95 31.27
CA PHE A 224 -14.67 -29.76 31.50
C PHE A 224 -14.32 -29.91 32.99
N VAL A 225 -15.11 -29.35 33.90
CA VAL A 225 -14.82 -29.37 35.35
C VAL A 225 -15.17 -30.73 35.96
N ASN A 226 -16.40 -31.21 35.79
CA ASN A 226 -16.89 -32.40 36.50
C ASN A 226 -16.54 -33.70 35.77
N HIS A 227 -16.66 -33.75 34.43
CA HIS A 227 -16.36 -34.97 33.66
C HIS A 227 -14.89 -35.13 33.27
N ARG A 228 -14.18 -34.03 32.99
CA ARG A 228 -12.77 -34.06 32.56
C ARG A 228 -11.79 -33.68 33.67
N SER A 229 -12.26 -33.19 34.82
CA SER A 229 -11.43 -32.74 35.94
C SER A 229 -10.42 -31.64 35.52
N ILE A 230 -10.84 -30.77 34.61
CA ILE A 230 -10.09 -29.59 34.16
C ILE A 230 -10.73 -28.36 34.79
N ASP A 231 -10.01 -27.75 35.74
CA ASP A 231 -10.45 -26.51 36.38
C ASP A 231 -10.43 -25.34 35.37
N LEU A 232 -11.49 -24.53 35.40
CA LEU A 232 -11.68 -23.35 34.55
C LEU A 232 -11.79 -22.12 35.44
N ARG A 233 -10.73 -21.31 35.49
CA ARG A 233 -10.63 -20.20 36.46
C ARG A 233 -11.54 -19.03 36.13
N TYR A 234 -11.72 -18.73 34.84
CA TYR A 234 -12.48 -17.55 34.41
C TYR A 234 -13.36 -17.78 33.19
N SER A 235 -13.25 -18.94 32.51
CA SER A 235 -14.04 -19.20 31.30
C SER A 235 -15.52 -19.47 31.57
N GLY A 236 -15.93 -19.74 32.82
CA GLY A 236 -17.32 -20.11 33.16
C GLY A 236 -18.35 -19.11 32.64
N ASP A 237 -18.12 -17.82 32.87
CA ASP A 237 -19.02 -16.74 32.48
C ASP A 237 -18.67 -16.11 31.11
N LEU A 238 -17.76 -16.74 30.36
CA LEU A 238 -17.33 -16.29 29.03
C LEU A 238 -17.89 -17.22 27.94
N PRO A 239 -18.05 -16.74 26.70
CA PRO A 239 -18.42 -17.59 25.58
C PRO A 239 -17.32 -18.61 25.25
N CYS A 240 -17.76 -19.73 24.68
CA CYS A 240 -16.91 -20.77 24.12
C CYS A 240 -16.38 -20.35 22.74
N ILE A 241 -15.21 -20.88 22.38
CA ILE A 241 -14.69 -20.85 21.03
C ILE A 241 -15.27 -22.02 20.23
N ASN A 242 -15.91 -21.71 19.10
CA ASN A 242 -16.45 -22.74 18.22
C ASN A 242 -15.37 -23.19 17.24
N VAL A 243 -15.18 -24.50 17.16
CA VAL A 243 -14.30 -25.16 16.19
C VAL A 243 -15.06 -26.27 15.44
N GLY A 244 -14.43 -26.89 14.44
CA GLY A 244 -15.03 -28.00 13.70
C GLY A 244 -15.96 -27.54 12.57
N LYS A 245 -17.07 -28.25 12.35
CA LYS A 245 -18.01 -27.96 11.25
C LYS A 245 -19.03 -26.89 11.69
N PRO A 246 -19.36 -25.87 10.86
CA PRO A 246 -20.30 -24.82 11.26
C PRO A 246 -21.68 -25.33 11.71
N LYS A 247 -22.20 -26.40 11.09
CA LYS A 247 -23.50 -27.00 11.42
C LYS A 247 -23.46 -27.92 12.66
N ARG A 248 -22.26 -28.30 13.14
CA ARG A 248 -22.04 -29.15 14.32
C ARG A 248 -20.75 -28.68 15.01
N PRO A 249 -20.79 -27.52 15.68
CA PRO A 249 -19.62 -26.94 16.31
C PRO A 249 -19.18 -27.80 17.50
N THR A 250 -17.87 -27.78 17.76
CA THR A 250 -17.30 -28.23 19.03
C THR A 250 -16.97 -26.98 19.85
N TYR A 251 -17.45 -26.93 21.08
CA TYR A 251 -17.28 -25.79 21.98
C TYR A 251 -16.07 -26.01 22.87
N ILE A 252 -15.15 -25.05 22.88
CA ILE A 252 -13.93 -25.10 23.69
C ILE A 252 -13.87 -23.85 24.59
N PRO A 253 -13.67 -23.98 25.91
CA PRO A 253 -13.43 -22.83 26.79
C PRO A 253 -12.24 -22.00 26.32
N VAL A 254 -12.36 -20.67 26.38
CA VAL A 254 -11.33 -19.74 25.87
C VAL A 254 -9.97 -19.92 26.58
N GLU A 255 -9.99 -20.25 27.87
CA GLU A 255 -8.79 -20.51 28.69
C GLU A 255 -7.94 -21.69 28.21
N LEU A 256 -8.56 -22.63 27.49
CA LEU A 256 -7.86 -23.80 26.94
C LEU A 256 -7.30 -23.56 25.53
N CYS A 257 -7.51 -22.36 24.95
CA CYS A 257 -7.15 -22.04 23.58
C CYS A 257 -5.84 -21.23 23.51
N SER A 258 -4.88 -21.68 22.71
CA SER A 258 -3.64 -20.95 22.43
C SER A 258 -3.44 -20.74 20.92
N LEU A 259 -3.16 -19.51 20.50
CA LEU A 259 -2.85 -19.15 19.11
C LEU A 259 -1.53 -19.77 18.64
N LEU A 260 -1.55 -20.38 17.46
CA LEU A 260 -0.36 -20.91 16.79
C LEU A 260 0.55 -19.79 16.27
N SER A 261 1.84 -20.10 16.14
CA SER A 261 2.85 -19.21 15.56
C SER A 261 2.65 -18.99 14.05
N LEU A 262 3.26 -17.93 13.52
CA LEU A 262 3.30 -17.60 12.09
C LEU A 262 1.93 -17.46 11.41
N GLN A 263 0.92 -16.99 12.14
CA GLN A 263 -0.39 -16.68 11.57
C GLN A 263 -0.45 -15.22 11.15
N ARG A 264 -0.75 -14.95 9.87
CA ARG A 264 -0.79 -13.56 9.36
C ARG A 264 -1.91 -12.75 10.01
N TYR A 265 -1.55 -11.55 10.45
CA TYR A 265 -2.52 -10.52 10.80
C TYR A 265 -2.87 -9.73 9.54
N THR A 266 -4.09 -9.92 9.03
CA THR A 266 -4.55 -9.35 7.75
C THR A 266 -5.44 -8.12 7.91
N LYS A 267 -5.74 -7.71 9.14
CA LYS A 267 -6.56 -6.52 9.40
C LYS A 267 -5.72 -5.25 9.26
N ALA A 268 -6.39 -4.13 9.02
CA ALA A 268 -5.74 -2.84 8.96
C ALA A 268 -5.04 -2.52 10.29
N LEU A 269 -3.76 -2.16 10.20
CA LEU A 269 -2.97 -1.73 11.37
C LEU A 269 -3.44 -0.36 11.85
N THR A 270 -3.37 -0.15 13.17
CA THR A 270 -3.54 1.17 13.78
C THR A 270 -2.41 2.12 13.37
N VAL A 271 -2.62 3.44 13.51
CA VAL A 271 -1.59 4.45 13.19
C VAL A 271 -0.30 4.22 14.00
N LEU A 272 -0.44 3.83 15.26
CA LEU A 272 0.70 3.51 16.13
C LEU A 272 1.44 2.26 15.62
N GLN A 273 0.73 1.17 15.34
CA GLN A 273 1.29 -0.06 14.80
C GLN A 273 2.01 0.18 13.46
N ARG A 274 1.41 0.95 12.54
CA ARG A 274 2.07 1.32 11.26
C ARG A 274 3.35 2.11 11.50
N SER A 275 3.32 3.07 12.43
CA SER A 275 4.50 3.88 12.77
C SER A 275 5.64 3.00 13.31
N GLN A 276 5.32 2.11 14.26
CA GLN A 276 6.28 1.18 14.83
C GLN A 276 6.79 0.17 13.79
N LEU A 277 5.93 -0.33 12.91
CA LEU A 277 6.34 -1.24 11.83
C LEU A 277 7.34 -0.54 10.90
N VAL A 278 7.04 0.69 10.48
CA VAL A 278 7.95 1.48 9.65
C VAL A 278 9.26 1.73 10.38
N GLU A 279 9.22 2.18 11.63
CA GLU A 279 10.42 2.49 12.41
C GLU A 279 11.32 1.25 12.59
N LYS A 280 10.72 0.14 13.00
CA LYS A 280 11.46 -1.09 13.33
C LYS A 280 11.80 -1.96 12.11
N SER A 281 11.30 -1.63 10.91
CA SER A 281 11.70 -2.29 9.65
C SER A 281 12.74 -1.50 8.85
N ARG A 282 13.18 -0.34 9.35
CA ARG A 282 14.24 0.46 8.70
C ARG A 282 15.56 -0.28 8.80
N GLN A 283 16.21 -0.48 7.66
CA GLN A 283 17.54 -1.09 7.56
C GLN A 283 18.43 -0.19 6.70
N LYS A 284 19.57 0.21 7.25
CA LYS A 284 20.59 0.94 6.49
C LYS A 284 21.28 0.00 5.48
N PRO A 285 21.91 0.54 4.42
CA PRO A 285 22.62 -0.24 3.39
C PRO A 285 23.49 -1.38 3.93
N GLN A 286 24.45 -1.08 4.81
CA GLN A 286 25.36 -2.09 5.36
C GLN A 286 24.67 -3.17 6.20
N GLU A 287 23.69 -2.79 7.01
CA GLU A 287 22.90 -3.74 7.80
C GLU A 287 22.14 -4.69 6.86
N LYS A 288 21.55 -4.14 5.80
CA LYS A 288 20.80 -4.90 4.81
C LYS A 288 21.68 -5.88 4.04
N ILE A 289 22.88 -5.46 3.62
CA ILE A 289 23.86 -6.34 2.98
C ILE A 289 24.20 -7.53 3.88
N ARG A 290 24.49 -7.27 5.18
CA ARG A 290 24.81 -8.32 6.15
C ARG A 290 23.64 -9.30 6.33
N ILE A 291 22.43 -8.79 6.51
CA ILE A 291 21.22 -9.63 6.66
C ILE A 291 21.01 -10.51 5.42
N LEU A 292 21.16 -9.95 4.22
CA LEU A 292 21.00 -10.72 2.98
C LEU A 292 22.09 -11.77 2.79
N ALA A 293 23.35 -11.46 3.15
CA ALA A 293 24.44 -12.43 3.15
C ALA A 293 24.19 -13.59 4.14
N ASP A 294 23.71 -13.27 5.35
CA ASP A 294 23.35 -14.27 6.36
C ASP A 294 22.17 -15.15 5.91
N VAL A 295 21.18 -14.56 5.25
CA VAL A 295 20.05 -15.29 4.64
C VAL A 295 20.54 -16.23 3.53
N MET A 296 21.42 -15.75 2.64
CA MET A 296 21.97 -16.59 1.57
C MET A 296 22.76 -17.78 2.14
N LYS A 297 23.59 -17.53 3.16
CA LYS A 297 24.37 -18.57 3.86
C LYS A 297 23.48 -19.58 4.59
N SER A 298 22.46 -19.12 5.30
CA SER A 298 21.59 -19.98 6.11
C SER A 298 20.64 -20.85 5.29
N ASN A 299 20.16 -20.36 4.13
CA ASN A 299 19.34 -21.18 3.23
C ASN A 299 20.17 -22.24 2.49
N ASN A 300 21.47 -22.01 2.27
CA ASN A 300 22.37 -22.97 1.64
C ASN A 300 21.82 -23.56 0.33
N TYR A 301 21.37 -22.69 -0.60
CA TYR A 301 20.80 -23.12 -1.88
C TYR A 301 21.74 -23.98 -2.73
N ALA A 302 23.06 -23.92 -2.48
CA ALA A 302 24.05 -24.78 -3.11
C ALA A 302 23.83 -26.28 -2.81
N ALA A 303 23.21 -26.61 -1.67
CA ALA A 303 22.90 -27.98 -1.28
C ALA A 303 21.51 -28.45 -1.72
N GLU A 304 20.72 -27.62 -2.43
CA GLU A 304 19.37 -27.98 -2.86
C GLU A 304 19.40 -28.89 -4.11
N PRO A 305 19.04 -30.19 -3.99
CA PRO A 305 19.24 -31.16 -5.08
C PRO A 305 18.47 -30.82 -6.36
N MET A 306 17.30 -30.19 -6.24
CA MET A 306 16.50 -29.82 -7.41
C MET A 306 17.16 -28.71 -8.23
N LEU A 307 17.80 -27.73 -7.59
CA LEU A 307 18.52 -26.67 -8.31
C LEU A 307 19.74 -27.24 -9.04
N SER A 308 20.51 -28.11 -8.37
CA SER A 308 21.66 -28.79 -8.98
C SER A 308 21.24 -29.68 -10.16
N SER A 309 20.11 -30.39 -10.04
CA SER A 309 19.56 -31.22 -11.13
C SER A 309 19.11 -30.39 -12.34
N CYS A 310 18.74 -29.13 -12.12
CA CYS A 310 18.46 -28.16 -13.18
C CYS A 310 19.73 -27.50 -13.76
N GLY A 311 20.93 -27.85 -13.27
CA GLY A 311 22.20 -27.25 -13.69
C GLY A 311 22.41 -25.83 -13.15
N ILE A 312 21.69 -25.42 -12.11
CA ILE A 312 21.79 -24.07 -11.53
C ILE A 312 22.77 -24.07 -10.36
N THR A 313 23.72 -23.15 -10.41
CA THR A 313 24.62 -22.81 -9.29
C THR A 313 24.45 -21.33 -8.97
N ILE A 314 24.38 -20.98 -7.69
CA ILE A 314 24.12 -19.61 -7.24
C ILE A 314 25.38 -19.05 -6.59
N SER A 315 25.84 -17.89 -7.08
CA SER A 315 26.93 -17.14 -6.46
C SER A 315 26.53 -16.64 -5.07
N SER A 316 27.48 -16.65 -4.12
CA SER A 316 27.29 -16.09 -2.78
C SER A 316 27.57 -14.58 -2.72
N GLN A 317 28.09 -14.00 -3.79
CA GLN A 317 28.44 -12.58 -3.88
C GLN A 317 27.35 -11.77 -4.58
N PHE A 318 27.22 -10.50 -4.19
CA PHE A 318 26.35 -9.56 -4.89
C PHE A 318 26.89 -9.27 -6.29
N THR A 319 25.97 -9.15 -7.26
CA THR A 319 26.30 -8.72 -8.62
C THR A 319 26.85 -7.29 -8.59
N GLN A 320 28.05 -7.11 -9.15
CA GLN A 320 28.66 -5.79 -9.34
C GLN A 320 28.11 -5.17 -10.62
N VAL A 321 27.66 -3.92 -10.55
CA VAL A 321 27.08 -3.18 -11.67
C VAL A 321 27.66 -1.78 -11.73
N GLN A 322 27.84 -1.24 -12.93
CA GLN A 322 28.30 0.13 -13.11
C GLN A 322 27.09 1.07 -13.19
N GLY A 323 27.01 2.02 -12.27
CA GLY A 323 26.02 3.08 -12.30
C GLY A 323 26.63 4.42 -12.73
N ARG A 324 25.83 5.26 -13.37
CA ARG A 324 26.17 6.66 -13.67
C ARG A 324 25.44 7.57 -12.70
N VAL A 325 26.01 8.72 -12.36
CA VAL A 325 25.33 9.71 -11.49
C VAL A 325 25.07 10.97 -12.30
N LEU A 326 23.80 11.21 -12.63
CA LEU A 326 23.39 12.41 -13.35
C LEU A 326 23.54 13.66 -12.48
N PRO A 327 24.00 14.79 -13.04
CA PRO A 327 24.10 16.05 -12.32
C PRO A 327 22.71 16.53 -11.91
N ALA A 328 22.59 17.08 -10.70
CA ALA A 328 21.32 17.65 -10.27
C ALA A 328 20.98 18.90 -11.12
N PRO A 329 19.73 19.03 -11.60
CA PRO A 329 19.33 20.19 -12.38
C PRO A 329 19.36 21.45 -11.51
N LYS A 330 19.74 22.58 -12.10
CA LYS A 330 19.69 23.89 -11.43
C LYS A 330 18.24 24.37 -11.37
N LEU A 331 17.87 24.93 -10.22
CA LEU A 331 16.59 25.56 -10.00
C LEU A 331 16.75 27.08 -9.94
N LYS A 332 15.66 27.82 -10.19
CA LYS A 332 15.59 29.27 -10.16
C LYS A 332 14.60 29.73 -9.10
N ALA A 333 15.04 30.68 -8.28
CA ALA A 333 14.23 31.36 -7.28
C ALA A 333 13.70 32.71 -7.82
N GLY A 334 12.76 33.33 -7.10
CA GLY A 334 12.09 34.56 -7.57
C GLY A 334 12.98 35.81 -7.60
N ASN A 335 14.12 35.78 -6.91
CA ASN A 335 15.14 36.83 -6.99
C ASN A 335 16.12 36.63 -8.16
N GLY A 336 15.90 35.65 -9.04
CA GLY A 336 16.77 35.33 -10.19
C GLY A 336 18.00 34.48 -9.85
N GLU A 337 18.28 34.27 -8.55
CA GLU A 337 19.38 33.44 -8.09
C GLU A 337 19.20 31.97 -8.42
N ASP A 338 20.33 31.32 -8.70
CA ASP A 338 20.40 29.86 -8.82
C ASP A 338 20.22 29.19 -7.44
N VAL A 339 19.38 28.18 -7.42
CA VAL A 339 19.24 27.22 -6.34
C VAL A 339 19.86 25.92 -6.83
N ILE A 340 21.00 25.55 -6.26
CA ILE A 340 21.74 24.34 -6.64
C ILE A 340 21.39 23.24 -5.63
N PRO A 341 20.65 22.20 -6.03
CA PRO A 341 20.38 21.09 -5.14
C PRO A 341 21.67 20.37 -4.73
N ARG A 342 21.78 20.00 -3.47
CA ARG A 342 22.86 19.16 -2.92
C ARG A 342 22.26 17.91 -2.33
N ASN A 343 22.74 16.74 -2.74
CA ASN A 343 22.19 15.45 -2.35
C ASN A 343 20.65 15.39 -2.50
N GLY A 344 20.15 15.87 -3.64
CA GLY A 344 18.71 15.89 -3.94
C GLY A 344 17.89 16.79 -3.01
N ARG A 345 18.49 17.75 -2.31
CA ARG A 345 17.77 18.72 -1.46
C ARG A 345 18.20 20.14 -1.71
N TRP A 346 17.29 21.07 -1.48
CA TRP A 346 17.53 22.49 -1.49
C TRP A 346 16.72 23.18 -0.38
N ASN A 347 16.91 24.47 -0.23
CA ASN A 347 16.07 25.33 0.62
C ASN A 347 15.98 26.73 -0.01
N PHE A 348 15.11 27.56 0.55
CA PHE A 348 14.93 28.95 0.12
C PHE A 348 15.53 29.92 1.14
N ASN A 349 16.66 29.57 1.78
CA ASN A 349 17.31 30.49 2.72
C ASN A 349 17.72 31.77 1.99
N HIS A 350 17.28 32.92 2.51
CA HIS A 350 17.44 34.25 1.91
C HIS A 350 16.90 34.38 0.47
N LYS A 351 16.03 33.47 0.03
CA LYS A 351 15.42 33.45 -1.31
C LYS A 351 13.89 33.53 -1.22
N LYS A 352 13.28 34.07 -2.28
CA LYS A 352 11.83 34.14 -2.49
C LYS A 352 11.36 33.04 -3.44
N PHE A 353 10.07 32.69 -3.38
CA PHE A 353 9.45 31.79 -4.35
C PHE A 353 9.48 32.40 -5.76
N PHE A 354 9.57 31.54 -6.78
CA PHE A 354 9.70 31.95 -8.18
C PHE A 354 8.55 32.85 -8.65
N GLU A 355 7.32 32.38 -8.45
CA GLU A 355 6.10 33.16 -8.66
C GLU A 355 5.24 33.07 -7.38
N PRO A 356 5.35 34.04 -6.46
CA PRO A 356 4.55 34.05 -5.25
C PRO A 356 3.11 34.47 -5.55
N CYS A 357 2.14 33.82 -4.90
CA CYS A 357 0.74 34.23 -4.92
C CYS A 357 0.48 35.44 -4.01
N LYS A 358 -0.73 35.97 -4.10
CA LYS A 358 -1.28 36.97 -3.17
C LYS A 358 -2.44 36.37 -2.39
N ILE A 359 -2.51 36.66 -1.09
CA ILE A 359 -3.52 36.14 -0.16
C ILE A 359 -4.17 37.32 0.56
N GLU A 360 -5.25 37.84 -0.03
CA GLU A 360 -5.96 39.02 0.49
C GLU A 360 -7.30 38.60 1.13
N ASN A 361 -8.10 37.79 0.44
CA ASN A 361 -9.44 37.39 0.88
C ASN A 361 -9.41 35.98 1.49
N TRP A 362 -9.03 35.86 2.76
CA TRP A 362 -8.93 34.57 3.45
C TRP A 362 -9.43 34.62 4.90
N ALA A 363 -9.74 33.44 5.43
CA ALA A 363 -10.14 33.27 6.83
C ALA A 363 -9.53 32.00 7.45
N VAL A 364 -9.51 31.95 8.77
CA VAL A 364 -9.08 30.79 9.54
C VAL A 364 -10.31 30.11 10.15
N VAL A 365 -10.34 28.79 10.09
CA VAL A 365 -11.41 27.96 10.63
C VAL A 365 -10.81 26.94 11.58
N ASN A 366 -11.29 26.88 12.82
CA ASN A 366 -10.74 26.03 13.86
C ASN A 366 -11.77 25.01 14.37
N PHE A 367 -11.56 23.73 14.04
CA PHE A 367 -12.37 22.61 14.54
C PHE A 367 -11.91 22.16 15.94
N SER A 368 -11.77 23.11 16.86
CA SER A 368 -11.33 22.90 18.23
C SER A 368 -9.89 22.33 18.37
N ALA A 369 -9.00 22.67 17.43
CA ALA A 369 -7.59 22.35 17.53
C ALA A 369 -6.94 23.11 18.70
N ARG A 370 -6.08 22.42 19.45
CA ARG A 370 -5.34 23.00 20.59
C ARG A 370 -4.07 23.70 20.11
N CYS A 371 -4.19 24.95 19.67
CA CYS A 371 -3.05 25.75 19.21
C CYS A 371 -3.26 27.25 19.42
N ASP A 372 -2.17 28.01 19.49
CA ASP A 372 -2.21 29.47 19.42
C ASP A 372 -2.46 29.92 17.97
N VAL A 373 -3.73 30.19 17.65
CA VAL A 373 -4.15 30.61 16.30
C VAL A 373 -3.56 31.96 15.94
N ARG A 374 -3.49 32.92 16.88
CA ARG A 374 -2.95 34.26 16.62
C ARG A 374 -1.45 34.20 16.34
N GLY A 375 -0.70 33.42 17.11
CA GLY A 375 0.71 33.17 16.85
C GLY A 375 0.95 32.52 15.49
N LEU A 376 0.17 31.48 15.17
CA LEU A 376 0.24 30.80 13.86
C LEU A 376 -0.02 31.75 12.69
N VAL A 377 -1.05 32.59 12.76
CA VAL A 377 -1.37 33.58 11.71
C VAL A 377 -0.22 34.57 11.55
N ARG A 378 0.30 35.11 12.65
CA ARG A 378 1.44 36.04 12.63
C ARG A 378 2.66 35.43 11.98
N ASP A 379 3.00 34.18 12.31
CA ASP A 379 4.14 33.50 11.71
C ASP A 379 3.91 33.12 10.25
N LEU A 380 2.67 32.77 9.86
CA LEU A 380 2.29 32.55 8.46
C LEU A 380 2.52 33.82 7.62
N ILE A 381 2.04 34.98 8.10
CA ILE A 381 2.22 36.27 7.43
C ILE A 381 3.72 36.61 7.32
N ARG A 382 4.43 36.63 8.46
CA ARG A 382 5.87 36.93 8.53
C ARG A 382 6.69 36.06 7.59
N LEU A 383 6.50 34.75 7.64
CA LEU A 383 7.27 33.82 6.79
C LEU A 383 6.81 33.85 5.32
N GLY A 384 5.53 34.13 5.07
CA GLY A 384 4.98 34.36 3.74
C GLY A 384 5.66 35.55 3.05
N GLU A 385 5.70 36.69 3.73
CA GLU A 385 6.36 37.92 3.23
C GLU A 385 7.85 37.69 2.97
N MET A 386 8.55 37.00 3.87
CA MET A 386 9.95 36.60 3.68
C MET A 386 10.17 35.71 2.44
N LYS A 387 9.12 35.00 1.98
CA LYS A 387 9.14 34.18 0.77
C LYS A 387 8.52 34.89 -0.44
N GLY A 388 8.10 36.14 -0.28
CA GLY A 388 7.52 36.98 -1.34
C GLY A 388 6.01 36.85 -1.51
N ILE A 389 5.33 36.06 -0.68
CA ILE A 389 3.87 35.98 -0.67
C ILE A 389 3.34 37.18 0.10
N LEU A 390 2.50 37.99 -0.55
CA LEU A 390 1.78 39.06 0.13
C LEU A 390 0.56 38.45 0.83
N ILE A 391 0.54 38.48 2.17
CA ILE A 391 -0.54 37.92 2.99
C ILE A 391 -1.11 39.04 3.85
N SER A 392 -2.35 39.43 3.58
CA SER A 392 -3.09 40.37 4.43
C SER A 392 -3.53 39.69 5.73
N ASP A 393 -3.94 40.46 6.74
CA ASP A 393 -4.61 39.89 7.91
C ASP A 393 -5.88 39.11 7.50
N PRO A 394 -6.19 37.97 8.17
CA PRO A 394 -7.39 37.21 7.86
C PRO A 394 -8.63 38.04 8.15
N MET A 395 -9.65 37.91 7.31
CA MET A 395 -10.92 38.64 7.46
C MET A 395 -11.66 38.23 8.72
N ASP A 396 -11.57 36.94 9.10
CA ASP A 396 -12.14 36.42 10.35
C ASP A 396 -11.42 35.13 10.80
N VAL A 397 -11.61 34.78 12.07
CA VAL A 397 -11.19 33.52 12.70
C VAL A 397 -12.41 32.86 13.32
N LEU A 398 -12.92 31.82 12.65
CA LEU A 398 -14.13 31.11 13.03
C LEU A 398 -13.80 29.90 13.91
N GLU A 399 -14.36 29.87 15.11
CA GLU A 399 -14.18 28.81 16.10
C GLU A 399 -15.38 27.88 16.14
N GLU A 400 -15.14 26.57 16.16
CA GLU A 400 -16.20 25.59 16.24
C GLU A 400 -17.00 25.73 17.55
N ASN A 401 -18.33 25.75 17.41
CA ASN A 401 -19.25 25.71 18.53
C ASN A 401 -18.99 24.49 19.43
N ALA A 402 -18.75 24.72 20.71
CA ALA A 402 -18.39 23.66 21.67
C ALA A 402 -19.42 22.52 21.74
N GLN A 403 -20.70 22.81 21.50
CA GLN A 403 -21.79 21.84 21.47
C GLN A 403 -21.69 20.88 20.26
N SER A 404 -21.09 21.32 19.15
CA SER A 404 -20.94 20.52 17.92
C SER A 404 -19.79 19.53 18.00
N ARG A 405 -18.85 19.66 18.96
CA ARG A 405 -17.65 18.80 19.07
C ARG A 405 -17.93 17.31 19.11
N ARG A 406 -19.08 16.91 19.66
CA ARG A 406 -19.51 15.51 19.80
C ARG A 406 -20.40 15.04 18.63
N ALA A 407 -20.77 15.93 17.72
CA ALA A 407 -21.59 15.57 16.58
C ALA A 407 -20.78 14.78 15.54
N PRO A 408 -21.47 14.05 14.63
CA PRO A 408 -20.81 13.39 13.50
C PRO A 408 -20.00 14.38 12.64
N PRO A 409 -18.90 13.94 12.00
CA PRO A 409 -18.01 14.81 11.22
C PRO A 409 -18.69 15.64 10.13
N LEU A 410 -19.68 15.07 9.43
CA LEU A 410 -20.47 15.77 8.40
C LEU A 410 -21.21 16.97 9.00
N VAL A 411 -21.97 16.74 10.07
CA VAL A 411 -22.73 17.79 10.77
C VAL A 411 -21.82 18.89 11.30
N ARG A 412 -20.61 18.54 11.76
CA ARG A 412 -19.61 19.52 12.20
C ARG A 412 -19.17 20.43 11.06
N VAL A 413 -18.90 19.85 9.88
CA VAL A 413 -18.53 20.61 8.68
C VAL A 413 -19.69 21.46 8.17
N ASP A 414 -20.91 20.93 8.16
CA ASP A 414 -22.10 21.68 7.73
C ASP A 414 -22.31 22.94 8.58
N LYS A 415 -22.32 22.78 9.91
CA LYS A 415 -22.44 23.91 10.84
C LYS A 415 -21.32 24.93 10.70
N MET A 416 -20.10 24.48 10.40
CA MET A 416 -18.99 25.40 10.14
C MET A 416 -19.22 26.19 8.85
N PHE A 417 -19.77 25.58 7.80
CA PHE A 417 -20.14 26.30 6.59
C PHE A 417 -21.30 27.28 6.79
N GLU A 418 -22.28 26.95 7.65
CA GLU A 418 -23.32 27.90 8.06
C GLU A 418 -22.71 29.14 8.75
N GLN A 419 -21.71 28.95 9.62
CA GLN A 419 -20.96 30.05 10.23
C GLN A 419 -20.19 30.87 9.19
N ILE A 420 -19.52 30.23 8.24
CA ILE A 420 -18.82 30.91 7.14
C ILE A 420 -19.80 31.75 6.32
N GLN A 421 -20.96 31.20 5.96
CA GLN A 421 -21.98 31.94 5.20
C GLN A 421 -22.55 33.13 5.99
N THR A 422 -22.66 33.00 7.31
CA THR A 422 -23.13 34.08 8.19
C THR A 422 -22.08 35.18 8.32
N ALA A 423 -20.79 34.82 8.47
CA ALA A 423 -19.69 35.78 8.58
C ALA A 423 -19.39 36.48 7.24
N PHE A 424 -19.68 35.82 6.12
CA PHE A 424 -19.39 36.29 4.77
C PHE A 424 -20.65 36.24 3.87
N PRO A 425 -21.65 37.12 4.12
CA PRO A 425 -22.94 37.05 3.43
C PRO A 425 -22.86 37.44 1.95
N ASP A 426 -21.96 38.36 1.58
CA ASP A 426 -21.87 38.89 0.21
C ASP A 426 -21.10 37.95 -0.73
N ALA A 427 -19.99 37.38 -0.24
CA ALA A 427 -19.17 36.44 -1.00
C ALA A 427 -18.29 35.60 -0.07
N PRO A 428 -18.13 34.28 -0.33
CA PRO A 428 -17.26 33.45 0.49
C PRO A 428 -15.78 33.84 0.34
N PRO A 429 -14.94 33.59 1.36
CA PRO A 429 -13.49 33.77 1.25
C PRO A 429 -12.90 32.96 0.10
N ARG A 430 -11.86 33.49 -0.56
CA ARG A 430 -11.16 32.77 -1.65
C ARG A 430 -10.28 31.64 -1.12
N PHE A 431 -9.80 31.76 0.12
CA PHE A 431 -8.91 30.80 0.75
C PHE A 431 -9.26 30.57 2.23
N LEU A 432 -9.20 29.30 2.68
CA LEU A 432 -9.44 28.91 4.05
C LEU A 432 -8.27 28.10 4.64
N VAL A 433 -7.77 28.53 5.80
CA VAL A 433 -6.88 27.72 6.63
C VAL A 433 -7.72 26.96 7.65
N CYS A 434 -7.70 25.63 7.59
CA CYS A 434 -8.51 24.76 8.44
C CYS A 434 -7.65 24.06 9.49
N LEU A 435 -7.92 24.29 10.77
CA LEU A 435 -7.21 23.66 11.88
C LEU A 435 -8.01 22.46 12.38
N LEU A 436 -7.40 21.27 12.27
CA LEU A 436 -8.04 20.00 12.63
C LEU A 436 -7.70 19.60 14.07
N PRO A 437 -8.65 18.99 14.81
CA PRO A 437 -8.43 18.57 16.20
C PRO A 437 -7.47 17.38 16.32
N ASP A 438 -7.44 16.51 15.30
CA ASP A 438 -6.73 15.23 15.35
C ASP A 438 -5.44 15.20 14.50
N ARG A 439 -4.44 14.46 14.98
CA ARG A 439 -3.05 14.54 14.49
C ARG A 439 -2.80 13.94 13.11
N LYS A 440 -3.52 12.90 12.70
CA LYS A 440 -3.13 12.09 11.51
C LYS A 440 -4.27 11.63 10.60
N ASN A 441 -5.50 11.44 11.10
CA ASN A 441 -6.65 11.01 10.32
C ASN A 441 -7.91 11.65 10.93
N SER A 442 -8.10 12.95 10.73
CA SER A 442 -9.34 13.60 11.18
C SER A 442 -10.47 13.21 10.22
N ASP A 443 -11.55 12.67 10.76
CA ASP A 443 -12.74 12.32 9.98
C ASP A 443 -13.45 13.57 9.39
N ILE A 444 -13.05 14.77 9.84
CA ILE A 444 -13.50 16.05 9.28
C ILE A 444 -12.87 16.31 7.90
N TYR A 445 -11.68 15.76 7.62
CA TYR A 445 -10.90 16.11 6.43
C TYR A 445 -11.64 15.82 5.12
N GLY A 446 -12.28 14.65 4.99
CA GLY A 446 -13.01 14.25 3.78
C GLY A 446 -14.18 15.19 3.48
N PRO A 447 -15.17 15.31 4.39
CA PRO A 447 -16.29 16.23 4.25
C PRO A 447 -15.87 17.68 4.00
N TRP A 448 -14.86 18.16 4.73
CA TRP A 448 -14.33 19.51 4.56
C TRP A 448 -13.79 19.74 3.14
N LYS A 449 -13.02 18.78 2.61
CA LYS A 449 -12.48 18.87 1.25
C LYS A 449 -13.58 18.81 0.19
N ARG A 450 -14.61 17.98 0.38
CA ARG A 450 -15.76 17.87 -0.53
C ARG A 450 -16.48 19.21 -0.64
N LYS A 451 -16.91 19.80 0.48
CA LYS A 451 -17.57 21.12 0.48
C LYS A 451 -16.73 22.19 -0.20
N ASN A 452 -15.46 22.31 0.18
CA ASN A 452 -14.60 23.33 -0.40
C ASN A 452 -14.36 23.14 -1.90
N LEU A 453 -14.10 21.91 -2.36
CA LEU A 453 -13.60 21.68 -3.72
C LEU A 453 -14.69 21.37 -4.75
N ALA A 454 -15.77 20.70 -4.34
CA ALA A 454 -16.87 20.34 -5.23
C ALA A 454 -18.03 21.35 -5.15
N GLU A 455 -18.41 21.79 -3.94
CA GLU A 455 -19.62 22.59 -3.75
C GLU A 455 -19.37 24.10 -3.87
N TYR A 456 -18.39 24.64 -3.11
CA TYR A 456 -18.19 26.10 -3.01
C TYR A 456 -17.03 26.64 -3.86
N GLY A 457 -16.10 25.78 -4.29
CA GLY A 457 -14.93 26.20 -5.05
C GLY A 457 -13.97 27.12 -4.30
N ILE A 458 -13.74 26.83 -3.02
CA ILE A 458 -12.85 27.58 -2.13
C ILE A 458 -11.51 26.85 -1.99
N PHE A 459 -10.40 27.56 -2.18
CA PHE A 459 -9.07 27.02 -1.91
C PHE A 459 -8.90 26.76 -0.41
N ASN A 460 -8.26 25.64 -0.03
CA ASN A 460 -8.08 25.37 1.40
C ASN A 460 -6.80 24.60 1.75
N GLN A 461 -6.31 24.88 2.95
CA GLN A 461 -5.15 24.21 3.55
C GLN A 461 -5.47 23.75 4.97
N CYS A 462 -5.53 22.43 5.16
CA CYS A 462 -5.73 21.84 6.48
C CYS A 462 -4.39 21.69 7.23
N LEU A 463 -4.36 22.04 8.51
CA LEU A 463 -3.22 21.87 9.42
C LEU A 463 -3.66 21.06 10.63
N ALA A 464 -2.74 20.27 11.17
CA ALA A 464 -2.87 19.56 12.45
C ALA A 464 -1.72 20.01 13.37
N PRO A 465 -1.80 21.23 13.93
CA PRO A 465 -0.69 21.85 14.64
C PRO A 465 -0.41 21.11 15.96
N THR A 466 0.79 20.53 16.07
CA THR A 466 1.28 19.89 17.31
C THR A 466 2.61 20.49 17.76
N ARG A 467 3.55 20.64 16.82
CA ARG A 467 4.78 21.42 16.96
C ARG A 467 4.92 22.27 15.71
N VAL A 468 4.39 23.49 15.79
CA VAL A 468 4.53 24.48 14.72
C VAL A 468 5.90 25.13 14.89
N ASN A 469 6.74 25.05 13.88
CA ASN A 469 8.01 25.76 13.79
C ASN A 469 8.15 26.37 12.39
N ASP A 470 9.14 27.23 12.20
CA ASP A 470 9.34 27.95 10.93
C ASP A 470 9.45 26.97 9.74
N GLN A 471 10.14 25.83 9.90
CA GLN A 471 10.26 24.83 8.84
C GLN A 471 8.91 24.17 8.48
N TYR A 472 8.04 23.93 9.47
CA TYR A 472 6.69 23.43 9.26
C TYR A 472 5.86 24.45 8.48
N ILE A 473 5.89 25.72 8.88
CA ILE A 473 5.15 26.80 8.22
C ILE A 473 5.66 27.01 6.78
N LEU A 474 6.98 27.01 6.57
CA LEU A 474 7.56 27.10 5.22
C LEU A 474 7.07 25.96 4.32
N ASN A 475 7.00 24.72 4.83
CA ASN A 475 6.45 23.60 4.07
C ASN A 475 4.94 23.74 3.80
N VAL A 476 4.19 24.39 4.70
CA VAL A 476 2.78 24.74 4.46
C VAL A 476 2.67 25.81 3.37
N LEU A 477 3.51 26.85 3.40
CA LEU A 477 3.54 27.93 2.41
C LEU A 477 3.85 27.44 1.00
N LEU A 478 4.73 26.44 0.83
CA LEU A 478 4.96 25.79 -0.46
C LEU A 478 3.65 25.26 -1.09
N LYS A 479 2.80 24.67 -0.26
CA LYS A 479 1.54 24.04 -0.70
C LYS A 479 0.46 25.09 -0.96
N ILE A 480 0.40 26.12 -0.10
CA ILE A 480 -0.51 27.26 -0.28
C ILE A 480 -0.21 27.98 -1.59
N ASN A 481 1.07 28.28 -1.84
CA ASN A 481 1.50 28.96 -3.06
C ASN A 481 1.08 28.19 -4.31
N ALA A 482 1.39 26.88 -4.35
CA ALA A 482 1.03 26.01 -5.48
C ALA A 482 -0.48 25.91 -5.71
N LYS A 483 -1.29 25.82 -4.64
CA LYS A 483 -2.76 25.78 -4.74
C LYS A 483 -3.35 27.04 -5.32
N LEU A 484 -2.78 28.19 -4.94
CA LEU A 484 -3.23 29.51 -5.38
C LEU A 484 -2.59 29.93 -6.72
N GLY A 485 -1.96 29.00 -7.44
CA GLY A 485 -1.44 29.21 -8.80
C GLY A 485 0.01 29.71 -8.89
N GLY A 486 0.67 29.94 -7.75
CA GLY A 486 2.07 30.30 -7.69
C GLY A 486 3.02 29.13 -7.98
N LEU A 487 4.30 29.46 -8.18
CA LEU A 487 5.40 28.50 -8.36
C LEU A 487 6.48 28.76 -7.32
N ASN A 488 6.94 27.71 -6.65
CA ASN A 488 7.95 27.84 -5.61
C ASN A 488 9.35 27.92 -6.21
N SER A 489 9.63 27.09 -7.21
CA SER A 489 10.86 27.08 -7.99
C SER A 489 10.59 26.61 -9.41
N LEU A 490 11.45 27.02 -10.34
CA LEU A 490 11.44 26.61 -11.74
C LEU A 490 12.77 25.95 -12.11
N LEU A 491 12.81 25.03 -13.08
CA LEU A 491 14.10 24.57 -13.60
C LEU A 491 14.77 25.71 -14.40
N ALA A 492 16.09 25.86 -14.27
CA ALA A 492 16.82 26.88 -15.04
C ALA A 492 16.65 26.67 -16.56
N MET A 493 16.65 25.41 -17.02
CA MET A 493 16.40 25.04 -18.42
C MET A 493 14.94 25.27 -18.86
N GLU A 494 13.98 25.18 -17.94
CA GLU A 494 12.57 25.50 -18.20
C GLU A 494 12.41 27.02 -18.40
N GLN A 495 13.06 27.82 -17.56
CA GLN A 495 13.09 29.27 -17.71
C GLN A 495 13.69 29.70 -19.05
N SER A 496 14.81 29.07 -19.45
CA SER A 496 15.48 29.37 -20.72
C SER A 496 14.85 28.66 -21.93
N ARG A 497 13.78 27.88 -21.75
CA ARG A 497 13.09 27.10 -22.79
C ARG A 497 14.01 26.17 -23.60
N ASN A 498 14.94 25.51 -22.90
CA ASN A 498 15.97 24.65 -23.49
C ASN A 498 15.86 23.19 -23.05
N ILE A 499 14.67 22.71 -22.67
CA ILE A 499 14.48 21.30 -22.37
C ILE A 499 14.45 20.53 -23.70
N PRO A 500 15.37 19.55 -23.91
CA PRO A 500 15.42 18.77 -25.13
C PRO A 500 14.07 18.13 -25.46
N PHE A 501 13.69 18.19 -26.74
CA PHE A 501 12.42 17.70 -27.31
C PHE A 501 11.13 18.38 -26.79
N VAL A 502 11.11 18.87 -25.56
CA VAL A 502 9.88 19.32 -24.88
C VAL A 502 9.64 20.84 -25.01
N SER A 503 10.69 21.66 -25.00
CA SER A 503 10.50 23.13 -25.02
C SER A 503 10.25 23.73 -26.40
N LYS A 504 10.62 23.03 -27.48
CA LYS A 504 10.55 23.54 -28.86
C LYS A 504 9.31 23.08 -29.62
N VAL A 505 8.79 21.91 -29.29
CA VAL A 505 7.59 21.32 -29.89
C VAL A 505 6.48 21.32 -28.84
N PRO A 506 5.24 21.74 -29.17
CA PRO A 506 4.12 21.69 -28.24
C PRO A 506 3.94 20.30 -27.65
N THR A 507 4.23 20.16 -26.35
CA THR A 507 4.31 18.88 -25.66
C THR A 507 3.50 18.93 -24.38
N ILE A 508 2.63 17.94 -24.20
CA ILE A 508 1.90 17.71 -22.96
C ILE A 508 2.45 16.47 -22.26
N ILE A 509 2.60 16.56 -20.93
CA ILE A 509 3.08 15.44 -20.11
C ILE A 509 1.94 14.95 -19.22
N PHE A 510 1.60 13.67 -19.33
CA PHE A 510 0.64 12.99 -18.47
C PHE A 510 1.31 12.19 -17.35
N GLY A 511 0.66 12.20 -16.18
CA GLY A 511 0.92 11.26 -15.09
C GLY A 511 -0.34 10.52 -14.74
N MET A 512 -0.27 9.20 -14.65
CA MET A 512 -1.42 8.32 -14.44
C MET A 512 -1.16 7.38 -13.26
N ASP A 513 -2.12 7.30 -12.33
CA ASP A 513 -2.10 6.39 -11.18
C ASP A 513 -3.53 5.91 -10.88
N VAL A 514 -3.64 4.67 -10.38
CA VAL A 514 -4.90 4.09 -9.89
C VAL A 514 -4.73 3.67 -8.44
N SER A 515 -5.59 4.21 -7.56
CA SER A 515 -5.59 3.88 -6.14
C SER A 515 -6.73 2.90 -5.81
N HIS A 516 -6.40 1.80 -5.15
CA HIS A 516 -7.37 0.83 -4.66
C HIS A 516 -7.67 0.99 -3.16
N GLY A 517 -8.77 0.38 -2.69
CA GLY A 517 -9.08 0.22 -1.27
C GLY A 517 -8.00 -0.53 -0.48
N SER A 518 -7.98 -0.37 0.85
CA SER A 518 -6.99 -1.05 1.68
C SER A 518 -7.17 -2.58 1.66
N PRO A 519 -6.12 -3.38 1.91
CA PRO A 519 -6.24 -4.84 1.97
C PRO A 519 -7.37 -5.29 2.90
N GLY A 520 -8.30 -6.09 2.36
CA GLY A 520 -9.50 -6.55 3.07
C GLY A 520 -10.77 -5.72 2.82
N GLN A 521 -10.68 -4.62 2.08
CA GLN A 521 -11.83 -3.86 1.57
C GLN A 521 -12.00 -4.16 0.07
N SER A 522 -12.65 -5.28 -0.25
CA SER A 522 -12.80 -5.74 -1.64
C SER A 522 -13.77 -4.92 -2.47
N ASP A 523 -14.68 -4.21 -1.81
CA ASP A 523 -15.89 -3.66 -2.43
C ASP A 523 -15.76 -2.15 -2.69
N ILE A 524 -14.67 -1.53 -2.21
CA ILE A 524 -14.40 -0.10 -2.43
C ILE A 524 -13.95 0.12 -3.88
N PRO A 525 -14.55 1.09 -4.60
CA PRO A 525 -14.16 1.40 -5.97
C PRO A 525 -12.70 1.85 -6.06
N SER A 526 -12.09 1.59 -7.22
CA SER A 526 -10.76 2.14 -7.51
C SER A 526 -10.91 3.58 -7.99
N ILE A 527 -9.90 4.40 -7.72
CA ILE A 527 -9.88 5.81 -8.13
C ILE A 527 -8.73 6.02 -9.10
N ALA A 528 -9.06 6.28 -10.36
CA ALA A 528 -8.10 6.63 -11.39
C ALA A 528 -7.91 8.15 -11.42
N ALA A 529 -6.66 8.58 -11.50
CA ALA A 529 -6.30 9.97 -11.68
C ALA A 529 -5.32 10.14 -12.83
N VAL A 530 -5.60 11.12 -13.70
CA VAL A 530 -4.69 11.58 -14.74
C VAL A 530 -4.38 13.04 -14.49
N VAL A 531 -3.11 13.38 -14.48
CA VAL A 531 -2.65 14.77 -14.43
C VAL A 531 -2.01 15.17 -15.74
N SER A 532 -2.15 16.43 -16.11
CA SER A 532 -1.50 17.00 -17.30
C SER A 532 -0.70 18.25 -16.96
N SER A 533 0.43 18.41 -17.64
CA SER A 533 1.17 19.69 -17.62
C SER A 533 0.35 20.81 -18.25
N ARG A 534 0.60 22.04 -17.82
CA ARG A 534 -0.08 23.26 -18.30
C ARG A 534 0.92 24.34 -18.67
N ASN A 535 0.45 25.34 -19.43
CA ASN A 535 1.23 26.52 -19.79
C ASN A 535 2.53 26.16 -20.52
N TRP A 536 2.45 25.34 -21.57
CA TRP A 536 3.62 24.99 -22.37
C TRP A 536 4.38 26.27 -22.80
N PRO A 537 5.73 26.29 -22.71
CA PRO A 537 6.65 25.17 -22.48
C PRO A 537 7.00 24.85 -21.01
N LEU A 538 6.17 25.25 -20.04
CA LEU A 538 6.41 24.93 -18.62
C LEU A 538 6.07 23.47 -18.28
N LEU A 539 6.86 22.90 -17.37
CA LEU A 539 6.77 21.56 -16.78
C LEU A 539 6.40 21.57 -15.29
N SER A 540 6.35 22.75 -14.66
CA SER A 540 6.15 22.88 -13.22
C SER A 540 4.69 23.09 -12.80
N ARG A 541 3.75 23.21 -13.75
CA ARG A 541 2.31 23.43 -13.49
C ARG A 541 1.48 22.25 -13.99
N TYR A 542 0.53 21.81 -13.16
CA TYR A 542 -0.31 20.65 -13.46
C TYR A 542 -1.78 20.88 -13.14
N ARG A 543 -2.65 20.18 -13.88
CA ARG A 543 -4.06 19.94 -13.57
C ARG A 543 -4.26 18.46 -13.28
N ALA A 544 -5.26 18.10 -12.48
CA ALA A 544 -5.71 16.72 -12.30
C ALA A 544 -7.17 16.55 -12.72
N SER A 545 -7.49 15.40 -13.30
CA SER A 545 -8.85 14.89 -13.46
C SER A 545 -8.91 13.48 -12.89
N VAL A 546 -10.03 13.15 -12.23
CA VAL A 546 -10.18 11.95 -11.41
C VAL A 546 -11.52 11.30 -11.71
N ARG A 547 -11.55 9.96 -11.77
CA ARG A 547 -12.75 9.14 -11.97
C ARG A 547 -12.74 7.93 -11.05
N SER A 548 -13.93 7.49 -10.67
CA SER A 548 -14.15 6.20 -10.01
C SER A 548 -14.30 5.11 -11.08
N GLN A 549 -13.82 3.92 -10.76
CA GLN A 549 -13.98 2.74 -11.59
C GLN A 549 -14.17 1.50 -10.70
N SER A 550 -14.47 0.37 -11.33
CA SER A 550 -14.79 -0.86 -10.60
C SER A 550 -13.65 -1.27 -9.63
N PRO A 551 -13.98 -1.91 -8.49
CA PRO A 551 -12.98 -2.33 -7.52
C PRO A 551 -11.89 -3.20 -8.15
N LYS A 552 -10.63 -2.87 -7.84
CA LYS A 552 -9.41 -3.59 -8.27
C LYS A 552 -9.15 -3.64 -9.79
N VAL A 553 -9.85 -2.84 -10.58
CA VAL A 553 -9.47 -2.62 -11.99
C VAL A 553 -8.27 -1.68 -12.00
N GLU A 554 -7.18 -2.13 -12.63
CA GLU A 554 -5.94 -1.36 -12.75
C GLU A 554 -5.93 -0.46 -13.98
N MET A 555 -6.47 -0.91 -15.14
CA MET A 555 -6.54 -0.09 -16.35
C MET A 555 -7.53 1.06 -16.18
N VAL A 556 -7.22 2.23 -16.75
CA VAL A 556 -8.13 3.38 -16.68
C VAL A 556 -9.21 3.25 -17.75
N ASP A 557 -10.45 2.97 -17.34
CA ASP A 557 -11.59 2.71 -18.24
C ASP A 557 -12.25 3.99 -18.78
N SER A 558 -11.84 5.16 -18.32
CA SER A 558 -12.51 6.45 -18.58
C SER A 558 -11.59 7.50 -19.19
N LEU A 559 -10.54 7.06 -19.90
CA LEU A 559 -9.65 7.96 -20.63
C LEU A 559 -10.41 8.62 -21.79
N PHE A 560 -11.16 7.81 -22.53
CA PHE A 560 -12.13 8.24 -23.54
C PHE A 560 -13.50 7.63 -23.20
N LYS A 561 -14.55 8.45 -23.17
CA LYS A 561 -15.91 8.00 -22.87
C LYS A 561 -16.91 8.83 -23.66
N GLN A 562 -17.25 8.34 -24.84
CA GLN A 562 -18.26 8.96 -25.69
C GLN A 562 -19.60 9.07 -24.96
N THR A 563 -20.24 10.23 -25.07
CA THR A 563 -21.57 10.46 -24.49
C THR A 563 -22.65 9.66 -25.22
N ALA A 564 -23.80 9.43 -24.58
CA ALA A 564 -24.87 8.60 -25.15
C ALA A 564 -25.40 9.11 -26.51
N ASP A 565 -25.33 10.42 -26.75
CA ASP A 565 -25.73 11.07 -27.99
C ASP A 565 -24.63 11.05 -29.07
N LYS A 566 -23.46 10.48 -28.77
CA LYS A 566 -22.27 10.36 -29.64
C LYS A 566 -21.67 11.68 -30.13
N LYS A 567 -22.15 12.82 -29.63
CA LYS A 567 -21.73 14.16 -30.06
C LYS A 567 -20.62 14.75 -29.22
N ASP A 568 -20.39 14.22 -28.02
CA ASP A 568 -19.32 14.69 -27.14
C ASP A 568 -18.56 13.52 -26.49
N ASP A 569 -17.45 13.86 -25.86
CA ASP A 569 -16.65 12.96 -25.05
C ASP A 569 -16.61 13.48 -23.60
N SER A 570 -16.86 12.58 -22.65
CA SER A 570 -16.84 12.83 -21.20
C SER A 570 -15.59 12.25 -20.52
N GLY A 571 -14.67 11.71 -21.32
CA GLY A 571 -13.41 11.13 -20.92
C GLY A 571 -12.44 12.13 -20.29
N ILE A 572 -11.55 11.59 -19.46
CA ILE A 572 -10.54 12.37 -18.75
C ILE A 572 -9.62 13.12 -19.73
N VAL A 573 -9.23 12.46 -20.83
CA VAL A 573 -8.22 12.99 -21.76
C VAL A 573 -8.71 14.29 -22.41
N ARG A 574 -9.97 14.33 -22.85
CA ARG A 574 -10.55 15.55 -23.44
C ARG A 574 -10.51 16.74 -22.47
N GLU A 575 -10.86 16.55 -21.20
CA GLU A 575 -10.79 17.64 -20.21
C GLU A 575 -9.37 18.22 -20.12
N LEU A 576 -8.37 17.35 -20.11
CA LEU A 576 -6.96 17.75 -19.99
C LEU A 576 -6.44 18.39 -21.27
N LEU A 577 -6.84 17.91 -22.46
CA LEU A 577 -6.46 18.49 -23.75
C LEU A 577 -7.08 19.88 -23.96
N LEU A 578 -8.35 20.07 -23.61
CA LEU A 578 -9.02 21.38 -23.69
C LEU A 578 -8.40 22.39 -22.72
N ASP A 579 -8.03 21.94 -21.52
CA ASP A 579 -7.36 22.79 -20.54
C ASP A 579 -5.93 23.16 -20.98
N TYR A 580 -5.19 22.21 -21.56
CA TYR A 580 -3.88 22.47 -22.17
C TYR A 580 -4.00 23.49 -23.30
N TYR A 581 -4.94 23.31 -24.22
CA TYR A 581 -5.17 24.22 -25.35
C TYR A 581 -5.43 25.65 -24.86
N LYS A 582 -6.30 25.81 -23.85
CA LYS A 582 -6.59 27.11 -23.24
C LYS A 582 -5.38 27.72 -22.54
N SER A 583 -4.60 26.92 -21.83
CA SER A 583 -3.46 27.41 -21.02
C SER A 583 -2.17 27.62 -21.83
N SER A 584 -2.09 27.07 -23.04
CA SER A 584 -0.88 27.03 -23.88
C SER A 584 -1.09 27.77 -25.20
N GLY A 585 -1.75 28.93 -25.16
CA GLY A 585 -1.89 29.82 -26.30
C GLY A 585 -2.66 29.21 -27.48
N GLN A 586 -3.70 28.42 -27.21
CA GLN A 586 -4.54 27.80 -28.24
C GLN A 586 -3.75 26.91 -29.22
N THR A 587 -2.74 26.21 -28.70
CA THR A 587 -1.93 25.27 -29.48
C THR A 587 -2.26 23.83 -29.08
N LYS A 588 -2.45 22.95 -30.06
CA LYS A 588 -2.62 21.50 -29.83
C LYS A 588 -1.26 20.85 -29.59
N PRO A 589 -1.12 19.93 -28.62
CA PRO A 589 0.14 19.22 -28.43
C PRO A 589 0.43 18.34 -29.65
N ALA A 590 1.62 18.51 -30.23
CA ALA A 590 2.14 17.63 -31.27
C ALA A 590 2.80 16.38 -30.67
N GLN A 591 3.10 16.41 -29.37
CA GLN A 591 3.75 15.34 -28.62
C GLN A 591 3.06 15.10 -27.28
N ILE A 592 2.89 13.82 -26.91
CA ILE A 592 2.29 13.40 -25.63
C ILE A 592 3.25 12.42 -24.94
N ILE A 593 3.77 12.81 -23.78
CA ILE A 593 4.63 11.96 -22.93
C ILE A 593 3.79 11.42 -21.77
N ILE A 594 3.72 10.10 -21.60
CA ILE A 594 2.86 9.45 -20.63
C ILE A 594 3.70 8.72 -19.60
N PHE A 595 3.52 9.07 -18.32
CA PHE A 595 4.07 8.33 -17.20
C PHE A 595 2.98 7.55 -16.46
N ARG A 596 3.07 6.23 -16.44
CA ARG A 596 2.10 5.32 -15.81
C ARG A 596 2.70 4.60 -14.59
N ASP A 597 2.09 4.74 -13.41
CA ASP A 597 2.48 4.00 -12.18
C ASP A 597 1.36 3.04 -11.78
N GLY A 598 1.69 1.89 -11.19
CA GLY A 598 0.72 0.91 -10.67
C GLY A 598 0.66 -0.42 -11.45
N VAL A 599 1.17 -0.46 -12.68
CA VAL A 599 1.07 -1.66 -13.55
C VAL A 599 2.26 -2.60 -13.41
N SER A 600 1.97 -3.90 -13.48
CA SER A 600 2.98 -4.97 -13.55
C SER A 600 3.43 -5.25 -14.99
N GLU A 601 4.56 -5.93 -15.17
CA GLU A 601 5.11 -6.31 -16.49
C GLU A 601 4.07 -7.07 -17.35
N SER A 602 3.26 -7.94 -16.75
CA SER A 602 2.18 -8.67 -17.45
C SER A 602 1.06 -7.79 -18.02
N GLN A 603 0.99 -6.51 -17.60
CA GLN A 603 -0.04 -5.57 -18.02
C GLN A 603 0.48 -4.54 -19.03
N PHE A 604 1.76 -4.57 -19.41
CA PHE A 604 2.35 -3.57 -20.34
C PHE A 604 1.61 -3.52 -21.68
N ASN A 605 1.23 -4.68 -22.23
CA ASN A 605 0.45 -4.74 -23.47
C ASN A 605 -0.96 -4.15 -23.30
N GLN A 606 -1.55 -4.23 -22.10
CA GLN A 606 -2.86 -3.61 -21.85
C GLN A 606 -2.75 -2.08 -21.82
N VAL A 607 -1.65 -1.53 -21.29
CA VAL A 607 -1.39 -0.08 -21.34
C VAL A 607 -1.32 0.40 -22.80
N LEU A 608 -0.60 -0.31 -23.66
CA LEU A 608 -0.47 0.06 -25.08
C LEU A 608 -1.77 -0.15 -25.87
N ASN A 609 -2.45 -1.28 -25.67
CA ASN A 609 -3.60 -1.64 -26.51
C ASN A 609 -4.93 -1.04 -26.01
N ILE A 610 -5.02 -0.61 -24.76
CA ILE A 610 -6.26 -0.12 -24.15
C ILE A 610 -6.12 1.35 -23.73
N GLU A 611 -5.10 1.70 -22.93
CA GLU A 611 -4.99 3.07 -22.40
C GLU A 611 -4.49 4.05 -23.48
N LEU A 612 -3.44 3.70 -24.21
CA LEU A 612 -2.90 4.53 -25.28
C LEU A 612 -3.90 4.68 -26.45
N ASP A 613 -4.62 3.61 -26.80
CA ASP A 613 -5.63 3.65 -27.85
C ASP A 613 -6.76 4.62 -27.52
N GLN A 614 -7.30 4.57 -26.29
CA GLN A 614 -8.28 5.56 -25.81
C GLN A 614 -7.75 7.01 -25.86
N ILE A 615 -6.47 7.25 -25.53
CA ILE A 615 -5.87 8.60 -25.60
C ILE A 615 -5.81 9.07 -27.07
N ASN A 616 -5.45 8.17 -28.00
CA ASN A 616 -5.43 8.44 -29.43
C ASN A 616 -6.85 8.72 -29.97
N GLU A 617 -7.84 7.94 -29.55
CA GLU A 617 -9.25 8.15 -29.89
C GLU A 617 -9.74 9.53 -29.41
N ALA A 618 -9.41 9.94 -28.19
CA ALA A 618 -9.77 11.26 -27.68
C ALA A 618 -9.16 12.41 -28.50
N CYS A 619 -7.93 12.25 -29.02
CA CYS A 619 -7.31 13.23 -29.91
C CYS A 619 -8.05 13.33 -31.24
N LYS A 620 -8.31 12.18 -31.87
CA LYS A 620 -9.02 12.09 -33.16
C LYS A 620 -10.47 12.56 -33.07
N PHE A 621 -11.12 12.35 -31.94
CA PHE A 621 -12.48 12.83 -31.70
C PHE A 621 -12.56 14.36 -31.66
N LEU A 622 -11.53 15.03 -31.14
CA LEU A 622 -11.44 16.50 -31.14
C LEU A 622 -11.05 17.07 -32.51
N ASP A 623 -10.23 16.34 -33.27
CA ASP A 623 -9.82 16.67 -34.63
C ASP A 623 -9.34 15.41 -35.35
N GLU A 624 -10.06 14.96 -36.36
CA GLU A 624 -9.79 13.72 -37.09
C GLU A 624 -8.40 13.68 -37.74
N SER A 625 -7.85 14.86 -38.08
CA SER A 625 -6.50 14.98 -38.67
C SER A 625 -5.38 14.99 -37.63
N TRP A 626 -5.71 15.03 -36.34
CA TRP A 626 -4.71 15.16 -35.28
C TRP A 626 -4.07 13.82 -34.92
N SER A 627 -2.79 13.71 -35.24
CA SER A 627 -1.95 12.56 -34.90
C SER A 627 -0.70 13.04 -34.13
N PRO A 628 -0.76 13.13 -32.80
CA PRO A 628 0.41 13.45 -31.99
C PRO A 628 1.36 12.24 -31.91
N LYS A 629 2.64 12.51 -31.65
CA LYS A 629 3.63 11.47 -31.33
C LYS A 629 3.58 11.10 -29.86
N PHE A 630 3.75 9.83 -29.55
CA PHE A 630 3.69 9.30 -28.19
C PHE A 630 5.02 8.78 -27.66
N THR A 631 5.29 9.03 -26.38
CA THR A 631 6.28 8.29 -25.59
C THR A 631 5.61 7.77 -24.33
N VAL A 632 5.59 6.45 -24.12
CA VAL A 632 4.88 5.77 -23.01
C VAL A 632 5.88 5.11 -22.08
N ILE A 633 5.85 5.52 -20.81
CA ILE A 633 6.84 5.13 -19.80
C ILE A 633 6.10 4.61 -18.56
N VAL A 634 6.35 3.37 -18.19
CA VAL A 634 5.88 2.81 -16.92
C VAL A 634 6.92 3.06 -15.83
N ALA A 635 6.50 3.61 -14.69
CA ALA A 635 7.33 3.85 -13.52
C ALA A 635 6.94 2.89 -12.39
N GLN A 636 7.79 1.93 -12.06
CA GLN A 636 7.56 0.97 -10.98
C GLN A 636 8.43 1.28 -9.78
N LYS A 637 7.80 1.65 -8.66
CA LYS A 637 8.48 1.79 -7.37
C LYS A 637 8.45 0.49 -6.56
N ASN A 638 7.46 -0.36 -6.74
CA ASN A 638 7.24 -1.53 -5.89
C ASN A 638 7.92 -2.79 -6.44
N HIS A 639 9.24 -2.85 -6.31
CA HIS A 639 10.05 -4.01 -6.70
C HIS A 639 11.11 -4.37 -5.63
N HIS A 640 11.82 -5.47 -5.86
CA HIS A 640 12.77 -6.05 -4.91
C HIS A 640 14.23 -5.63 -5.13
N THR A 641 14.60 -5.14 -6.33
CA THR A 641 15.95 -4.63 -6.63
C THR A 641 16.37 -3.48 -5.68
N LYS A 642 17.60 -3.54 -5.17
CA LYS A 642 18.28 -2.51 -4.36
C LYS A 642 19.70 -2.34 -4.86
N PHE A 643 20.20 -1.11 -4.75
CA PHE A 643 21.59 -0.79 -5.09
C PHE A 643 22.33 -0.30 -3.86
N PHE A 644 23.58 -0.70 -3.78
CA PHE A 644 24.48 -0.37 -2.70
C PHE A 644 25.77 0.19 -3.31
N GLN A 645 26.35 1.17 -2.66
CA GLN A 645 27.65 1.68 -3.06
C GLN A 645 28.73 0.81 -2.42
N ASP A 646 29.68 0.32 -3.23
CA ASP A 646 30.77 -0.51 -2.74
C ASP A 646 31.63 0.24 -1.72
N GLY A 647 32.01 -0.43 -0.63
CA GLY A 647 32.77 0.13 0.47
C GLY A 647 32.10 1.26 1.28
N SER A 648 30.85 1.66 0.97
CA SER A 648 30.18 2.80 1.60
C SER A 648 29.05 2.40 2.57
N PRO A 649 28.90 3.08 3.72
CA PRO A 649 27.74 2.92 4.59
C PRO A 649 26.47 3.58 4.06
N ASP A 650 26.62 4.48 3.10
CA ASP A 650 25.55 5.34 2.61
C ASP A 650 24.77 4.71 1.45
N ASN A 651 23.60 5.27 1.19
CA ASN A 651 22.84 4.94 0.00
C ASN A 651 23.58 5.43 -1.26
N VAL A 652 23.26 4.83 -2.41
CA VAL A 652 23.70 5.37 -3.70
C VAL A 652 23.28 6.84 -3.84
N PRO A 653 24.14 7.69 -4.44
CA PRO A 653 23.89 9.11 -4.53
C PRO A 653 22.65 9.43 -5.38
N PRO A 654 21.92 10.53 -5.11
CA PRO A 654 20.80 10.96 -5.93
C PRO A 654 21.26 11.25 -7.36
N GLY A 655 20.46 10.84 -8.35
CA GLY A 655 20.84 10.87 -9.76
C GLY A 655 21.52 9.59 -10.24
N THR A 656 21.71 8.57 -9.39
CA THR A 656 22.23 7.28 -9.84
C THR A 656 21.27 6.63 -10.85
N VAL A 657 21.78 6.29 -12.03
CA VAL A 657 21.11 5.56 -13.12
C VAL A 657 21.85 4.26 -13.38
N ILE A 658 21.09 3.17 -13.54
CA ILE A 658 21.60 1.85 -13.92
C ILE A 658 20.71 1.32 -15.04
N ASP A 659 21.30 1.20 -16.22
CA ASP A 659 20.68 0.80 -17.48
C ASP A 659 21.40 -0.40 -18.13
N ASN A 660 22.25 -1.07 -17.35
CA ASN A 660 23.05 -2.22 -17.78
C ASN A 660 22.95 -3.37 -16.78
N ALA A 661 23.32 -4.58 -17.24
CA ALA A 661 23.52 -5.82 -16.48
C ALA A 661 22.29 -6.37 -15.74
N VAL A 662 21.59 -5.56 -14.97
CA VAL A 662 20.39 -5.89 -14.20
C VAL A 662 19.09 -5.40 -14.86
N CYS A 663 19.19 -4.90 -16.09
CA CYS A 663 18.05 -4.50 -16.93
C CYS A 663 17.60 -5.65 -17.85
N HIS A 664 16.46 -5.46 -18.51
CA HIS A 664 15.92 -6.43 -19.45
C HIS A 664 16.85 -6.60 -20.67
N PRO A 665 17.01 -7.82 -21.20
CA PRO A 665 17.93 -8.06 -22.34
C PRO A 665 17.58 -7.33 -23.64
N GLN A 666 16.31 -6.99 -23.86
CA GLN A 666 15.83 -6.37 -25.10
C GLN A 666 14.97 -5.13 -24.91
N SER A 667 14.33 -5.00 -23.75
CA SER A 667 13.40 -3.89 -23.53
C SER A 667 14.19 -2.67 -23.11
N TYR A 668 13.70 -1.49 -23.47
CA TYR A 668 14.34 -0.27 -23.01
C TYR A 668 13.89 0.05 -21.57
N ASP A 669 14.69 -0.38 -20.60
CA ASP A 669 14.44 -0.17 -19.18
C ASP A 669 15.69 0.26 -18.41
N PHE A 670 15.47 1.02 -17.33
CA PHE A 670 16.55 1.46 -16.45
C PHE A 670 16.03 1.76 -15.04
N TYR A 671 16.92 1.68 -14.08
CA TYR A 671 16.67 2.09 -12.71
C TYR A 671 17.20 3.49 -12.45
N MET A 672 16.46 4.30 -11.71
CA MET A 672 16.91 5.61 -11.26
C MET A 672 16.65 5.84 -9.78
N CYS A 673 17.69 6.27 -9.06
CA CYS A 673 17.62 6.80 -7.70
C CYS A 673 17.63 8.33 -7.75
N ALA A 674 16.53 8.98 -8.14
CA ALA A 674 16.50 10.44 -8.30
C ALA A 674 16.65 11.25 -7.00
N HIS A 675 16.40 10.63 -5.84
CA HIS A 675 16.30 11.28 -4.53
C HIS A 675 17.29 10.69 -3.51
N ALA A 676 17.57 11.45 -2.45
CA ALA A 676 18.34 10.94 -1.32
C ALA A 676 17.47 10.09 -0.39
N GLY A 677 17.85 8.82 -0.21
CA GLY A 677 17.27 7.93 0.79
C GLY A 677 17.68 8.36 2.20
N MET A 678 16.89 9.23 2.83
CA MET A 678 17.20 9.75 4.17
C MET A 678 17.09 8.68 5.26
N ILE A 679 16.28 7.64 5.01
CA ILE A 679 15.87 6.67 6.00
C ILE A 679 15.90 5.29 5.35
N GLY A 680 16.63 4.36 5.97
CA GLY A 680 16.78 3.00 5.47
C GLY A 680 17.56 2.93 4.15
N THR A 681 17.26 1.94 3.33
CA THR A 681 17.89 1.72 2.01
C THR A 681 17.03 2.37 0.92
N THR A 682 17.64 3.16 0.04
CA THR A 682 16.96 3.79 -1.10
C THR A 682 16.34 2.71 -1.98
N ARG A 683 15.12 2.98 -2.41
CA ARG A 683 14.42 2.20 -3.42
C ARG A 683 14.49 2.97 -4.72
N PRO A 684 15.24 2.48 -5.73
CA PRO A 684 15.21 3.08 -7.06
C PRO A 684 13.79 2.97 -7.63
N THR A 685 13.48 3.78 -8.62
CA THR A 685 12.32 3.55 -9.49
C THR A 685 12.82 2.86 -10.74
N HIS A 686 12.12 1.81 -11.16
CA HIS A 686 12.36 1.10 -12.42
C HIS A 686 11.48 1.71 -13.49
N TYR A 687 12.08 2.28 -14.53
CA TYR A 687 11.38 2.85 -15.66
C TYR A 687 11.45 1.89 -16.84
N HIS A 688 10.30 1.60 -17.46
CA HIS A 688 10.20 0.84 -18.71
C HIS A 688 9.61 1.73 -19.79
N VAL A 689 10.31 1.88 -20.90
CA VAL A 689 9.81 2.60 -22.07
C VAL A 689 9.12 1.60 -22.97
N LEU A 690 7.80 1.72 -23.07
CA LEU A 690 6.96 0.81 -23.84
C LEU A 690 6.83 1.24 -25.30
N LEU A 691 6.88 2.56 -25.55
CA LEU A 691 6.77 3.17 -26.86
C LEU A 691 7.53 4.51 -26.86
N ASP A 692 8.24 4.83 -27.95
CA ASP A 692 8.83 6.15 -28.17
C ASP A 692 8.84 6.54 -29.66
N GLU A 693 7.84 7.33 -30.06
CA GLU A 693 7.72 7.90 -31.41
C GLU A 693 8.34 9.31 -31.53
N ILE A 694 8.64 9.93 -30.38
CA ILE A 694 9.29 11.23 -30.29
C ILE A 694 10.76 11.10 -30.67
N GLY A 695 11.39 9.98 -30.28
CA GLY A 695 12.75 9.61 -30.67
C GLY A 695 13.80 10.14 -29.69
N PHE A 696 13.55 9.98 -28.39
CA PHE A 696 14.52 10.32 -27.36
C PHE A 696 15.74 9.40 -27.44
N SER A 697 16.92 9.97 -27.22
CA SER A 697 18.07 9.16 -26.83
C SER A 697 17.91 8.69 -25.37
N ALA A 698 18.69 7.69 -24.98
CA ALA A 698 18.64 7.20 -23.61
C ALA A 698 18.99 8.30 -22.59
N ASP A 699 20.02 9.09 -22.89
CA ASP A 699 20.48 10.18 -22.02
C ASP A 699 19.44 11.31 -21.93
N ASP A 700 18.86 11.73 -23.06
CA ASP A 700 17.84 12.80 -23.07
C ASP A 700 16.61 12.41 -22.22
N LEU A 701 16.15 11.15 -22.33
CA LEU A 701 14.99 10.69 -21.57
C LEU A 701 15.30 10.57 -20.08
N GLN A 702 16.48 10.04 -19.74
CA GLN A 702 16.90 9.91 -18.35
C GLN A 702 17.10 11.28 -17.70
N GLU A 703 17.66 12.27 -18.41
CA GLU A 703 17.79 13.64 -17.92
C GLU A 703 16.44 14.32 -17.73
N LEU A 704 15.48 14.12 -18.66
CA LEU A 704 14.11 14.62 -18.52
C LEU A 704 13.43 14.04 -17.27
N ILE A 705 13.52 12.72 -17.07
CA ILE A 705 12.93 12.02 -15.92
C ILE A 705 13.56 12.47 -14.60
N HIS A 706 14.89 12.64 -14.59
CA HIS A 706 15.58 13.20 -13.44
C HIS A 706 15.09 14.60 -13.13
N SER A 707 14.97 15.46 -14.15
CA SER A 707 14.48 16.85 -14.02
C SER A 707 13.05 16.93 -13.50
N LEU A 708 12.16 16.08 -13.99
CA LEU A 708 10.77 15.97 -13.51
C LEU A 708 10.68 15.53 -12.05
N SER A 709 11.75 14.96 -11.48
CA SER A 709 11.81 14.63 -10.05
C SER A 709 12.10 15.85 -9.15
N TYR A 710 12.46 17.00 -9.73
CA TYR A 710 12.76 18.26 -9.02
C TYR A 710 11.66 19.32 -9.14
N VAL A 711 10.68 19.16 -10.05
CA VAL A 711 9.58 20.13 -10.24
C VAL A 711 8.40 19.94 -9.27
N TYR A 712 8.56 19.08 -8.27
CA TYR A 712 7.52 18.81 -7.28
C TYR A 712 7.39 19.93 -6.25
N GLN A 713 6.39 20.78 -6.45
CA GLN A 713 6.17 22.03 -5.72
C GLN A 713 5.89 21.88 -4.21
N ARG A 714 5.64 20.68 -3.66
CA ARG A 714 5.25 20.52 -2.24
C ARG A 714 6.42 20.40 -1.26
N CYS A 715 7.65 20.23 -1.73
CA CYS A 715 8.83 20.13 -0.87
C CYS A 715 10.10 20.59 -1.58
N THR A 716 11.16 20.83 -0.81
CA THR A 716 12.48 21.22 -1.34
C THR A 716 13.44 20.04 -1.44
N THR A 717 12.92 18.90 -1.90
CA THR A 717 13.67 17.67 -2.11
C THR A 717 13.23 17.00 -3.39
N ALA A 718 14.17 16.40 -4.11
CA ALA A 718 13.87 15.53 -5.22
C ALA A 718 13.01 14.36 -4.73
N ILE A 719 12.03 13.97 -5.54
CA ILE A 719 11.15 12.84 -5.25
C ILE A 719 11.59 11.59 -6.00
N SER A 720 11.13 10.42 -5.55
CA SER A 720 11.53 9.14 -6.14
C SER A 720 10.90 8.85 -7.50
N LEU A 721 9.72 9.42 -7.74
CA LEU A 721 8.93 9.29 -8.97
C LEU A 721 8.87 10.66 -9.63
N VAL A 722 8.58 10.71 -10.92
CA VAL A 722 8.35 12.00 -11.59
C VAL A 722 7.17 12.75 -10.96
N ALA A 723 7.24 14.08 -10.92
CA ALA A 723 6.19 14.94 -10.39
C ALA A 723 4.76 14.62 -10.91
N PRO A 724 4.53 14.41 -12.23
CA PRO A 724 3.19 14.10 -12.73
C PRO A 724 2.58 12.85 -12.07
N VAL A 725 3.30 11.73 -12.01
CA VAL A 725 2.83 10.51 -11.32
C VAL A 725 2.54 10.79 -9.84
N ARG A 726 3.45 11.52 -9.17
CA ARG A 726 3.26 11.84 -7.75
C ARG A 726 2.02 12.71 -7.52
N TYR A 727 1.68 13.58 -8.46
CA TYR A 727 0.47 14.40 -8.41
C TYR A 727 -0.79 13.58 -8.68
N ALA A 728 -0.77 12.64 -9.63
CA ALA A 728 -1.88 11.71 -9.86
C ALA A 728 -2.22 10.93 -8.59
N HIS A 729 -1.20 10.38 -7.93
CA HIS A 729 -1.37 9.68 -6.65
C HIS A 729 -2.00 10.56 -5.55
N LEU A 730 -1.57 11.82 -5.45
CA LEU A 730 -2.13 12.77 -4.48
C LEU A 730 -3.59 13.13 -4.80
N ALA A 731 -3.91 13.33 -6.08
CA ALA A 731 -5.27 13.62 -6.52
C ALA A 731 -6.20 12.44 -6.23
N ALA A 732 -5.83 11.22 -6.62
CA ALA A 732 -6.59 10.00 -6.32
C ALA A 732 -6.78 9.82 -4.80
N THR A 733 -5.70 9.96 -4.01
CA THR A 733 -5.77 9.83 -2.55
C THR A 733 -6.70 10.86 -1.92
N GLN A 734 -6.67 12.11 -2.39
CA GLN A 734 -7.49 13.18 -1.84
C GLN A 734 -8.97 12.99 -2.17
N ILE A 735 -9.30 12.68 -3.44
CA ILE A 735 -10.68 12.47 -3.88
C ILE A 735 -11.26 11.17 -3.31
N SER A 736 -10.44 10.14 -3.05
CA SER A 736 -10.91 8.93 -2.36
C SER A 736 -11.47 9.20 -0.96
N GLN A 737 -11.09 10.33 -0.31
CA GLN A 737 -11.66 10.72 0.98
C GLN A 737 -13.10 11.25 0.85
N PHE A 738 -13.59 11.54 -0.36
CA PHE A 738 -14.98 11.93 -0.57
C PHE A 738 -15.90 10.72 -0.36
N LEU A 739 -15.50 9.58 -0.92
CA LEU A 739 -16.29 8.33 -0.93
C LEU A 739 -16.32 7.59 0.40
N LYS A 740 -15.26 7.65 1.20
CA LYS A 740 -15.18 6.93 2.50
C LYS A 740 -16.32 7.24 3.47
N PHE A 741 -17.03 8.34 3.27
CA PHE A 741 -18.11 8.79 4.14
C PHE A 741 -19.49 8.43 3.61
N ASP A 742 -19.66 8.30 2.29
CA ASP A 742 -20.93 7.87 1.70
C ASP A 742 -21.24 6.40 2.09
N ASP A 743 -20.21 5.56 2.26
CA ASP A 743 -20.34 4.19 2.80
C ASP A 743 -20.71 4.13 4.30
N MET A 744 -20.51 5.22 5.06
CA MET A 744 -20.94 5.28 6.46
C MET A 744 -22.40 5.70 6.63
N SER A 745 -23.05 6.20 5.57
CA SER A 745 -24.49 6.51 5.56
C SER A 745 -25.40 5.29 5.30
N GLU A 746 -24.86 4.13 4.92
CA GLU A 746 -25.66 2.91 4.71
C GLU A 746 -25.33 1.79 5.73
N THR A 747 -25.56 2.06 7.01
CA THR A 747 -25.82 0.98 7.98
C THR A 747 -27.29 0.55 7.90
N SER A 748 -27.70 -0.12 6.83
CA SER A 748 -28.91 -0.95 6.81
C SER A 748 -28.96 -1.89 5.61
N SER A 749 -28.37 -3.08 5.74
CA SER A 749 -29.08 -4.36 5.54
C SER A 749 -28.09 -5.53 5.49
N SER A 750 -28.10 -6.31 6.55
CA SER A 750 -27.66 -7.68 6.52
C SER A 750 -28.64 -8.49 5.66
N HIS A 751 -28.32 -8.77 4.40
CA HIS A 751 -28.97 -9.85 3.66
C HIS A 751 -27.92 -10.83 3.15
N GLY A 752 -27.89 -11.99 3.80
CA GLY A 752 -27.31 -13.19 3.22
C GLY A 752 -28.29 -13.78 2.20
N GLY A 753 -27.79 -14.13 1.02
CA GLY A 753 -28.56 -14.79 -0.03
C GLY A 753 -27.78 -14.81 -1.34
N LEU A 754 -27.82 -15.94 -2.05
CA LEU A 754 -27.01 -16.24 -3.23
C LEU A 754 -27.39 -15.42 -4.48
N THR A 755 -26.37 -15.13 -5.29
CA THR A 755 -26.36 -14.95 -6.76
C THR A 755 -27.36 -13.99 -7.42
N SER A 756 -26.83 -12.83 -7.82
CA SER A 756 -27.21 -12.12 -9.05
C SER A 756 -25.96 -11.43 -9.61
N ALA A 757 -25.55 -11.78 -10.83
CA ALA A 757 -24.41 -11.20 -11.53
C ALA A 757 -24.84 -9.87 -12.18
N GLY A 758 -25.03 -8.83 -11.38
CA GLY A 758 -25.10 -7.44 -11.83
C GLY A 758 -23.83 -6.72 -11.39
N GLN A 759 -23.18 -5.96 -12.28
CA GLN A 759 -22.11 -5.04 -11.89
C GLN A 759 -22.66 -4.09 -10.82
N ALA A 760 -22.02 -4.05 -9.64
CA ALA A 760 -22.33 -3.03 -8.65
C ALA A 760 -22.14 -1.64 -9.29
N LEU A 761 -23.15 -0.78 -9.19
CA LEU A 761 -23.09 0.59 -9.70
C LEU A 761 -21.89 1.31 -9.05
N VAL A 762 -20.92 1.71 -9.87
CA VAL A 762 -19.76 2.47 -9.40
C VAL A 762 -20.24 3.90 -9.13
N PRO A 763 -20.14 4.40 -7.89
CA PRO A 763 -20.62 5.75 -7.56
C PRO A 763 -19.80 6.79 -8.34
N GLU A 764 -20.49 7.69 -9.05
CA GLU A 764 -19.82 8.78 -9.77
C GLU A 764 -19.25 9.80 -8.79
N LEU A 765 -18.02 10.25 -9.06
CA LEU A 765 -17.38 11.29 -8.25
C LEU A 765 -17.97 12.66 -8.60
N PRO A 766 -18.17 13.56 -7.61
CA PRO A 766 -18.63 14.91 -7.90
C PRO A 766 -17.59 15.67 -8.73
N GLU A 767 -18.05 16.43 -9.71
CA GLU A 767 -17.18 17.31 -10.48
C GLU A 767 -16.59 18.39 -9.56
N LEU A 768 -15.31 18.72 -9.76
CA LEU A 768 -14.69 19.82 -9.06
C LEU A 768 -15.23 21.16 -9.55
N HIS A 769 -15.45 22.07 -8.62
CA HIS A 769 -15.95 23.41 -8.93
C HIS A 769 -15.01 24.15 -9.89
N HIS A 770 -15.58 24.91 -10.83
CA HIS A 770 -14.84 25.56 -11.92
C HIS A 770 -13.69 26.47 -11.45
N ASN A 771 -13.83 27.09 -10.27
CA ASN A 771 -12.81 27.93 -9.63
C ASN A 771 -11.54 27.18 -9.22
N VAL A 772 -11.64 25.88 -8.88
CA VAL A 772 -10.51 25.10 -8.32
C VAL A 772 -10.08 23.95 -9.22
N ARG A 773 -10.93 23.50 -10.16
CA ARG A 773 -10.64 22.32 -11.02
C ARG A 773 -9.39 22.46 -11.89
N SER A 774 -8.98 23.69 -12.20
CA SER A 774 -7.76 23.98 -12.98
C SER A 774 -6.52 24.22 -12.11
N SER A 775 -6.67 24.18 -10.78
CA SER A 775 -5.58 24.43 -9.83
C SER A 775 -4.87 23.14 -9.41
N MET A 776 -3.73 23.29 -8.74
CA MET A 776 -3.05 22.19 -8.06
C MET A 776 -3.70 21.92 -6.69
N PHE A 777 -5.03 21.74 -6.63
CA PHE A 777 -5.80 21.53 -5.40
C PHE A 777 -5.33 20.33 -4.55
N PHE A 778 -4.68 19.37 -5.21
CA PHE A 778 -4.04 18.19 -4.63
C PHE A 778 -2.70 18.50 -3.96
N CYS A 779 -2.24 19.76 -3.93
CA CYS A 779 -0.98 20.14 -3.29
C CYS A 779 -1.01 20.17 -1.75
#